data_AF-A0A8T5D749-F1
#
_entry.id   AF-A0A8T5D749-F1
#
_cell.length_a   1.000
_cell.length_b   1.000
_cell.length_c   1.000
_cell.angle_alpha   90.00
_cell.angle_beta   90.00
_cell.angle_gamma   90.00
#
_symmetry.space_group_name_H-M   'P 1'
#
loop_
_entity.id
_entity.type
_entity.pdbx_description
1 polymer ?
#
loop_
_entity_poly.entity_id
_entity_poly.type
_entity_poly.pdbx_seq_one_letter_code
_entity_poly.pdbx_strand_id
1 'polypeptide(L)'
;MASQSVDQKLKEIDKLSAQLLKKKAELEKKEKALLNKEKIIKATPTQVSSEILEKEQSIRTKEKELNALESKKDVLKNQLDGLQTKSVEFSREIKAARNLEKKDQELKARAEEFKLAFEDLKKIKNIVNLKQQELLTSTKTISAREKVISKKEKHINRLEKEAKSLELKKKAIERAIKDKRGLINISNVDNNSKRAAETLRKREEAVKQMVVKLSEARKLLKRKESELKLKKAVPLPKQTQKQDLSLKKKHAEVNSILKKLESVRQILSKKEKELKLRENVSYAPKRVNQLHVFEKQLAEKEMGLARKERKIEELKQMIGYLNQQFENKNKNLLAREARMNQLIAEKGDLEASIQKLNADKRAMGSQFKKLADLEKREMYLKKIGSDLMEAKGNLESLKRLTETRVEELLTKEQELKTKGVSIEGSIKTRDSAAIEVENLQRQKVLLEQTIASRKNEIDRLRAEKQNHIMEIEQGRTLVEDKARVLADRETKLQELSASLVQPQPHQQVQGRFDKIKKLLTEKQPPQQVQQPPTQPIQQQPQPVPQPIPQQQFQPQPVQQQFTQQAMPQTAMLEEVSDFDSLLSTADSLIKSGRFDEANELITRTERISVKIDNADERRKVNYALRQLKTEIKLAQL
;
A
#
# COMPACT_ATOMS: atom_id res chain seq x y z
N MET A 1 28.88 42.15 -5.13
CA MET A 1 29.47 42.75 -3.91
C MET A 1 30.64 41.93 -3.38
N ALA A 2 30.48 40.69 -2.88
CA ALA A 2 31.58 39.95 -2.25
C ALA A 2 32.88 39.82 -3.10
N SER A 3 32.79 39.46 -4.39
CA SER A 3 34.00 39.30 -5.24
C SER A 3 34.78 40.60 -5.42
N GLN A 4 34.10 41.74 -5.57
CA GLN A 4 34.73 43.06 -5.74
C GLN A 4 35.64 43.43 -4.54
N SER A 5 35.34 42.93 -3.34
CA SER A 5 36.18 43.12 -2.16
C SER A 5 37.44 42.24 -2.18
N VAL A 6 37.37 41.06 -2.80
CA VAL A 6 38.53 40.16 -3.00
C VAL A 6 39.48 40.74 -4.04
N ASP A 7 38.95 41.20 -5.17
CA ASP A 7 39.74 41.80 -6.27
C ASP A 7 40.49 43.07 -5.84
N GLN A 8 39.92 43.84 -4.91
CA GLN A 8 40.58 45.01 -4.31
C GLN A 8 41.76 44.60 -3.42
N LYS A 9 41.60 43.56 -2.58
CA LYS A 9 42.67 43.09 -1.68
C LYS A 9 43.82 42.40 -2.41
N LEU A 10 43.56 41.68 -3.50
CA LEU A 10 44.66 41.17 -4.36
C LEU A 10 45.55 42.32 -4.85
N LYS A 11 44.95 43.36 -5.43
CA LYS A 11 45.68 44.53 -5.95
C LYS A 11 46.47 45.27 -4.87
N GLU A 12 46.01 45.25 -3.63
CA GLU A 12 46.74 45.81 -2.49
C GLU A 12 47.94 44.93 -2.08
N ILE A 13 47.78 43.60 -2.06
CA ILE A 13 48.86 42.64 -1.80
C ILE A 13 49.94 42.70 -2.90
N ASP A 14 49.55 42.83 -4.17
CA ASP A 14 50.48 42.99 -5.30
C ASP A 14 51.28 44.30 -5.18
N LYS A 15 50.58 45.40 -4.86
CA LYS A 15 51.19 46.72 -4.64
C LYS A 15 52.18 46.72 -3.47
N LEU A 16 51.84 46.07 -2.36
CA LEU A 16 52.73 45.91 -1.20
C LEU A 16 53.93 45.01 -1.52
N SER A 17 53.72 43.94 -2.30
CA SER A 17 54.79 43.04 -2.73
C SER A 17 55.79 43.75 -3.66
N ALA A 18 55.32 44.59 -4.57
CA ALA A 18 56.18 45.44 -5.40
C ALA A 18 56.95 46.49 -4.57
N GLN A 19 56.34 47.07 -3.54
CA GLN A 19 57.01 47.98 -2.61
C GLN A 19 58.09 47.29 -1.77
N LEU A 20 57.82 46.07 -1.27
CA LEU A 20 58.80 45.24 -0.57
C LEU A 20 60.00 44.91 -1.48
N LEU A 21 59.75 44.49 -2.73
CA LEU A 21 60.79 44.16 -3.69
C LEU A 21 61.68 45.39 -4.00
N LYS A 22 61.07 46.57 -4.19
CA LYS A 22 61.80 47.84 -4.39
C LYS A 22 62.63 48.21 -3.17
N LYS A 23 62.08 48.12 -1.94
CA LYS A 23 62.83 48.40 -0.71
C LYS A 23 64.00 47.44 -0.51
N LYS A 24 63.84 46.15 -0.79
CA LYS A 24 64.93 45.17 -0.74
C LYS A 24 66.06 45.55 -1.71
N ALA A 25 65.72 45.88 -2.96
CA ALA A 25 66.71 46.33 -3.95
C ALA A 25 67.40 47.66 -3.58
N GLU A 26 66.74 48.56 -2.86
CA GLU A 26 67.37 49.76 -2.29
C GLU A 26 68.34 49.43 -1.13
N LEU A 27 67.99 48.45 -0.28
CA LEU A 27 68.85 48.00 0.82
C LEU A 27 70.10 47.28 0.28
N GLU A 28 69.97 46.32 -0.63
CA GLU A 28 71.10 45.64 -1.27
C GLU A 28 72.05 46.62 -2.00
N LYS A 29 71.51 47.70 -2.59
CA LYS A 29 72.32 48.77 -3.18
C LYS A 29 73.05 49.60 -2.12
N LYS A 30 72.40 49.93 -1.00
CA LYS A 30 73.05 50.63 0.14
C LYS A 30 74.13 49.76 0.78
N GLU A 31 73.88 48.48 0.97
CA GLU A 31 74.82 47.49 1.52
C GLU A 31 76.09 47.39 0.65
N LYS A 32 75.92 47.17 -0.67
CA LYS A 32 77.06 47.15 -1.62
C LYS A 32 77.81 48.49 -1.67
N ALA A 33 77.12 49.62 -1.51
CA ALA A 33 77.75 50.93 -1.42
C ALA A 33 78.52 51.14 -0.09
N LEU A 34 78.00 50.62 1.03
CA LEU A 34 78.71 50.62 2.33
C LEU A 34 79.94 49.73 2.27
N LEU A 35 79.86 48.52 1.72
CA LEU A 35 80.99 47.60 1.56
C LEU A 35 82.12 48.20 0.69
N ASN A 36 81.77 49.02 -0.30
CA ASN A 36 82.75 49.80 -1.07
C ASN A 36 83.27 51.04 -0.31
N LYS A 37 82.45 51.74 0.48
CA LYS A 37 82.94 52.82 1.35
C LYS A 37 83.87 52.29 2.45
N GLU A 38 83.59 51.13 3.04
CA GLU A 38 84.44 50.49 4.06
C GLU A 38 85.86 50.23 3.55
N LYS A 39 85.99 49.76 2.28
CA LYS A 39 87.28 49.61 1.59
C LYS A 39 88.03 50.93 1.42
N ILE A 40 87.32 52.06 1.26
CA ILE A 40 87.90 53.40 1.11
C ILE A 40 88.28 53.99 2.49
N ILE A 41 87.47 53.74 3.52
CA ILE A 41 87.67 54.31 4.87
C ILE A 41 88.95 53.79 5.54
N LYS A 42 89.44 52.61 5.14
CA LYS A 42 90.76 52.09 5.53
C LYS A 42 91.95 52.95 5.05
N ALA A 43 91.72 53.98 4.24
CA ALA A 43 92.76 54.91 3.76
C ALA A 43 92.74 56.31 4.40
N THR A 44 91.73 56.71 5.19
CA THR A 44 91.74 58.03 5.87
C THR A 44 90.76 58.13 7.06
N PRO A 45 91.25 58.11 8.32
CA PRO A 45 90.42 58.40 9.50
C PRO A 45 90.46 59.90 9.86
N THR A 46 89.29 60.51 10.09
CA THR A 46 89.01 61.54 11.14
C THR A 46 87.55 62.03 11.05
N GLN A 47 86.99 62.25 9.85
CA GLN A 47 85.65 62.87 9.67
C GLN A 47 84.48 61.91 9.38
N VAL A 48 84.69 60.59 9.40
CA VAL A 48 83.71 59.61 8.86
C VAL A 48 82.62 59.19 9.87
N SER A 49 82.85 59.36 11.17
CA SER A 49 82.05 58.70 12.22
C SER A 49 80.57 59.11 12.26
N SER A 50 80.25 60.40 12.09
CA SER A 50 78.87 60.90 12.02
C SER A 50 78.14 60.41 10.77
N GLU A 51 78.81 60.45 9.61
CA GLU A 51 78.25 60.00 8.32
C GLU A 51 77.89 58.50 8.34
N ILE A 52 78.56 57.67 9.15
CA ILE A 52 78.20 56.26 9.36
C ILE A 52 76.97 56.16 10.26
N LEU A 53 76.97 56.85 11.41
CA LEU A 53 75.92 56.77 12.42
C LEU A 53 74.53 57.17 11.86
N GLU A 54 74.46 58.22 11.05
CA GLU A 54 73.23 58.63 10.35
C GLU A 54 72.73 57.57 9.35
N LYS A 55 73.65 56.88 8.67
CA LYS A 55 73.30 55.81 7.71
C LYS A 55 72.81 54.57 8.43
N GLU A 56 73.39 54.20 9.56
CA GLU A 56 72.87 53.14 10.42
C GLU A 56 71.47 53.46 10.95
N GLN A 57 71.23 54.68 11.44
CA GLN A 57 69.90 55.10 11.88
C GLN A 57 68.89 55.07 10.72
N SER A 58 69.30 55.49 9.51
CA SER A 58 68.50 55.38 8.28
C SER A 58 68.17 53.93 7.91
N ILE A 59 69.11 52.99 8.10
CA ILE A 59 68.91 51.55 7.86
C ILE A 59 67.95 50.97 8.90
N ARG A 60 68.21 51.15 10.20
CA ARG A 60 67.34 50.68 11.30
C ARG A 60 65.90 51.21 11.20
N THR A 61 65.73 52.41 10.64
CA THR A 61 64.41 52.97 10.35
C THR A 61 63.75 52.26 9.16
N LYS A 62 64.46 52.05 8.05
CA LYS A 62 63.94 51.28 6.90
C LYS A 62 63.63 49.83 7.24
N GLU A 63 64.39 49.19 8.13
CA GLU A 63 64.13 47.83 8.64
C GLU A 63 62.83 47.76 9.46
N LYS A 64 62.61 48.71 10.39
CA LYS A 64 61.34 48.82 11.12
C LYS A 64 60.15 48.99 10.17
N GLU A 65 60.29 49.82 9.13
CA GLU A 65 59.26 49.96 8.10
C GLU A 65 59.09 48.70 7.24
N LEU A 66 60.15 47.92 7.02
CA LEU A 66 60.10 46.66 6.27
C LEU A 66 59.29 45.62 7.04
N ASN A 67 59.62 45.40 8.31
CA ASN A 67 58.93 44.47 9.20
C ASN A 67 57.46 44.86 9.40
N ALA A 68 57.15 46.16 9.43
CA ALA A 68 55.78 46.67 9.49
C ALA A 68 54.98 46.45 8.18
N LEU A 69 55.63 46.46 7.01
CA LEU A 69 55.02 46.12 5.72
C LEU A 69 54.79 44.61 5.59
N GLU A 70 55.74 43.79 6.05
CA GLU A 70 55.63 42.32 6.06
C GLU A 70 54.51 41.86 7.00
N SER A 71 54.44 42.43 8.22
CA SER A 71 53.33 42.21 9.16
C SER A 71 51.96 42.56 8.54
N LYS A 72 51.87 43.65 7.77
CA LYS A 72 50.63 44.03 7.06
C LYS A 72 50.28 43.07 5.92
N LYS A 73 51.27 42.58 5.18
CA LYS A 73 51.10 41.58 4.12
C LYS A 73 50.52 40.28 4.68
N ASP A 74 51.01 39.79 5.81
CA ASP A 74 50.51 38.57 6.44
C ASP A 74 49.08 38.74 7.00
N VAL A 75 48.77 39.90 7.61
CA VAL A 75 47.38 40.23 8.01
C VAL A 75 46.44 40.27 6.80
N LEU A 76 46.84 40.87 5.67
CA LEU A 76 46.04 40.90 4.45
C LEU A 76 45.89 39.52 3.81
N LYS A 77 46.93 38.68 3.84
CA LYS A 77 46.87 37.29 3.38
C LYS A 77 45.88 36.47 4.21
N ASN A 78 45.97 36.52 5.54
CA ASN A 78 45.03 35.82 6.43
C ASN A 78 43.57 36.28 6.21
N GLN A 79 43.36 37.57 5.91
CA GLN A 79 42.04 38.08 5.52
C GLN A 79 41.58 37.59 4.12
N LEU A 80 42.49 37.40 3.17
CA LEU A 80 42.18 36.86 1.85
C LEU A 80 41.80 35.38 1.95
N ASP A 81 42.59 34.57 2.66
CA ASP A 81 42.34 33.13 2.86
C ASP A 81 40.99 32.90 3.59
N GLY A 82 40.67 33.75 4.58
CA GLY A 82 39.37 33.77 5.25
C GLY A 82 38.20 34.19 4.35
N LEU A 83 38.40 35.08 3.38
CA LEU A 83 37.38 35.45 2.37
C LEU A 83 37.19 34.36 1.31
N GLN A 84 38.27 33.69 0.89
CA GLN A 84 38.19 32.54 -0.02
C GLN A 84 37.41 31.38 0.62
N THR A 85 37.67 31.09 1.90
CA THR A 85 36.95 30.08 2.68
C THR A 85 35.44 30.36 2.67
N LYS A 86 35.04 31.60 3.03
CA LYS A 86 33.62 32.03 3.00
C LYS A 86 32.99 31.99 1.61
N SER A 87 33.77 32.27 0.55
CA SER A 87 33.29 32.15 -0.83
C SER A 87 32.93 30.71 -1.20
N VAL A 88 33.71 29.72 -0.72
CA VAL A 88 33.42 28.29 -0.89
C VAL A 88 32.21 27.86 -0.06
N GLU A 89 32.05 28.39 1.16
CA GLU A 89 30.88 28.15 2.01
C GLU A 89 29.58 28.67 1.36
N PHE A 90 29.53 29.94 0.95
CA PHE A 90 28.38 30.49 0.22
C PHE A 90 28.09 29.72 -1.08
N SER A 91 29.12 29.24 -1.78
CA SER A 91 28.95 28.40 -2.98
C SER A 91 28.29 27.04 -2.68
N ARG A 92 28.57 26.46 -1.50
CA ARG A 92 27.89 25.24 -1.01
C ARG A 92 26.45 25.54 -0.59
N GLU A 93 26.21 26.65 0.11
CA GLU A 93 24.86 27.09 0.52
C GLU A 93 23.96 27.37 -0.69
N ILE A 94 24.44 28.08 -1.71
CA ILE A 94 23.69 28.32 -2.96
C ILE A 94 23.35 27.00 -3.67
N LYS A 95 24.25 26.00 -3.63
CA LYS A 95 23.99 24.67 -4.18
C LYS A 95 22.95 23.90 -3.35
N ALA A 96 22.97 24.04 -2.01
CA ALA A 96 21.96 23.47 -1.14
C ALA A 96 20.57 24.11 -1.34
N ALA A 97 20.50 25.44 -1.43
CA ALA A 97 19.27 26.18 -1.70
C ALA A 97 18.62 25.76 -3.03
N ARG A 98 19.39 25.67 -4.11
CA ARG A 98 18.92 25.17 -5.42
C ARG A 98 18.44 23.70 -5.37
N ASN A 99 19.00 22.88 -4.48
CA ASN A 99 18.51 21.51 -4.28
C ASN A 99 17.22 21.45 -3.47
N LEU A 100 17.00 22.39 -2.54
CA LEU A 100 15.73 22.54 -1.81
C LEU A 100 14.63 23.08 -2.73
N GLU A 101 14.93 24.07 -3.57
CA GLU A 101 14.02 24.61 -4.59
C GLU A 101 13.52 23.51 -5.55
N LYS A 102 14.42 22.65 -6.04
CA LYS A 102 14.03 21.49 -6.87
C LYS A 102 13.11 20.51 -6.13
N LYS A 103 13.34 20.26 -4.84
CA LYS A 103 12.46 19.40 -4.03
C LYS A 103 11.09 20.02 -3.79
N ASP A 104 11.01 21.34 -3.60
CA ASP A 104 9.73 22.06 -3.50
C ASP A 104 8.95 22.01 -4.83
N GLN A 105 9.63 22.15 -5.99
CA GLN A 105 9.03 21.95 -7.30
C GLN A 105 8.52 20.50 -7.50
N GLU A 106 9.29 19.49 -7.09
CA GLU A 106 8.90 18.07 -7.13
C GLU A 106 7.68 17.79 -6.21
N LEU A 107 7.63 18.39 -5.03
CA LEU A 107 6.49 18.29 -4.10
C LEU A 107 5.24 18.98 -4.66
N LYS A 108 5.38 20.13 -5.32
CA LYS A 108 4.27 20.82 -6.00
C LYS A 108 3.72 20.01 -7.18
N ALA A 109 4.59 19.37 -7.97
CA ALA A 109 4.17 18.47 -9.03
C ALA A 109 3.34 17.29 -8.47
N ARG A 110 3.86 16.61 -7.43
CA ARG A 110 3.12 15.53 -6.74
C ARG A 110 1.79 15.99 -6.13
N ALA A 111 1.70 17.21 -5.62
CA ALA A 111 0.45 17.74 -5.07
C ALA A 111 -0.66 17.85 -6.13
N GLU A 112 -0.32 18.29 -7.35
CA GLU A 112 -1.27 18.33 -8.46
C GLU A 112 -1.57 16.91 -9.01
N GLU A 113 -0.60 15.98 -9.01
CA GLU A 113 -0.86 14.55 -9.32
C GLU A 113 -1.89 13.93 -8.34
N PHE A 114 -1.74 14.16 -7.02
CA PHE A 114 -2.69 13.68 -6.02
C PHE A 114 -4.09 14.30 -6.19
N LYS A 115 -4.17 15.57 -6.58
CA LYS A 115 -5.41 16.30 -6.85
C LYS A 115 -6.14 15.77 -8.08
N LEU A 116 -5.41 15.42 -9.15
CA LEU A 116 -5.96 14.72 -10.31
C LEU A 116 -6.49 13.32 -9.94
N ALA A 117 -5.69 12.54 -9.20
CA ALA A 117 -6.10 11.22 -8.72
C ALA A 117 -7.35 11.26 -7.82
N PHE A 118 -7.53 12.32 -7.03
CA PHE A 118 -8.71 12.53 -6.20
C PHE A 118 -9.98 12.79 -7.04
N GLU A 119 -9.89 13.62 -8.09
CA GLU A 119 -11.02 13.83 -9.00
C GLU A 119 -11.33 12.58 -9.85
N ASP A 120 -10.34 11.74 -10.19
CA ASP A 120 -10.59 10.46 -10.84
C ASP A 120 -11.24 9.43 -9.90
N LEU A 121 -10.84 9.35 -8.63
CA LEU A 121 -11.54 8.55 -7.61
C LEU A 121 -13.01 8.98 -7.44
N LYS A 122 -13.28 10.28 -7.53
CA LYS A 122 -14.63 10.87 -7.49
C LYS A 122 -15.46 10.53 -8.74
N LYS A 123 -14.86 10.51 -9.93
CA LYS A 123 -15.49 9.98 -11.17
C LYS A 123 -15.81 8.49 -11.03
N ILE A 124 -14.87 7.68 -10.54
CA ILE A 124 -15.04 6.24 -10.32
C ILE A 124 -16.19 5.97 -9.34
N LYS A 125 -16.26 6.70 -8.22
CA LYS A 125 -17.36 6.62 -7.24
C LYS A 125 -18.73 6.89 -7.89
N ASN A 126 -18.82 7.89 -8.77
CA ASN A 126 -20.06 8.19 -9.49
C ASN A 126 -20.45 7.06 -10.47
N ILE A 127 -19.48 6.49 -11.19
CA ILE A 127 -19.72 5.34 -12.09
C ILE A 127 -20.20 4.11 -11.31
N VAL A 128 -19.60 3.81 -10.15
CA VAL A 128 -20.03 2.72 -9.27
C VAL A 128 -21.46 2.92 -8.78
N ASN A 129 -21.81 4.12 -8.33
CA ASN A 129 -23.18 4.45 -7.91
C ASN A 129 -24.21 4.25 -9.04
N LEU A 130 -23.89 4.70 -10.27
CA LEU A 130 -24.75 4.50 -11.44
C LEU A 130 -24.92 3.01 -11.77
N LYS A 131 -23.84 2.23 -11.76
CA LYS A 131 -23.90 0.78 -12.00
C LYS A 131 -24.68 0.03 -10.90
N GLN A 132 -24.62 0.48 -9.66
CA GLN A 132 -25.45 -0.06 -8.58
C GLN A 132 -26.96 0.21 -8.82
N GLN A 133 -27.32 1.39 -9.35
CA GLN A 133 -28.71 1.71 -9.72
C GLN A 133 -29.19 0.91 -10.94
N GLU A 134 -28.35 0.71 -11.96
CA GLU A 134 -28.64 -0.18 -13.10
C GLU A 134 -28.88 -1.63 -12.64
N LEU A 135 -28.04 -2.16 -11.76
CA LEU A 135 -28.19 -3.51 -11.20
C LEU A 135 -29.47 -3.65 -10.36
N LEU A 136 -29.80 -2.66 -9.53
CA LEU A 136 -31.05 -2.65 -8.76
C LEU A 136 -32.29 -2.67 -9.68
N THR A 137 -32.25 -1.90 -10.77
CA THR A 137 -33.33 -1.81 -11.76
C THR A 137 -33.46 -3.10 -12.59
N SER A 138 -32.33 -3.71 -12.95
CA SER A 138 -32.27 -5.00 -13.62
C SER A 138 -32.83 -6.12 -12.73
N THR A 139 -32.47 -6.13 -11.44
CA THR A 139 -32.97 -7.10 -10.45
C THR A 139 -34.49 -6.99 -10.26
N LYS A 140 -35.03 -5.77 -10.15
CA LYS A 140 -36.49 -5.52 -10.12
C LYS A 140 -37.18 -6.05 -11.38
N THR A 141 -36.55 -5.87 -12.55
CA THR A 141 -37.07 -6.35 -13.85
C THR A 141 -37.06 -7.87 -13.96
N ILE A 142 -36.02 -8.53 -13.46
CA ILE A 142 -35.93 -10.01 -13.40
C ILE A 142 -37.03 -10.56 -12.48
N SER A 143 -37.19 -10.03 -11.26
CA SER A 143 -38.26 -10.46 -10.34
C SER A 143 -39.67 -10.24 -10.89
N ALA A 144 -39.89 -9.18 -11.69
CA ALA A 144 -41.14 -8.99 -12.42
C ALA A 144 -41.37 -10.07 -13.48
N ARG A 145 -40.33 -10.48 -14.23
CA ARG A 145 -40.40 -11.56 -15.22
C ARG A 145 -40.64 -12.93 -14.57
N GLU A 146 -39.97 -13.26 -13.47
CA GLU A 146 -40.19 -14.48 -12.68
C GLU A 146 -41.66 -14.63 -12.24
N LYS A 147 -42.26 -13.53 -11.75
CA LYS A 147 -43.69 -13.50 -11.37
C LYS A 147 -44.63 -13.74 -12.56
N VAL A 148 -44.22 -13.39 -13.78
CA VAL A 148 -44.98 -13.71 -15.02
C VAL A 148 -44.74 -15.16 -15.44
N ILE A 149 -43.52 -15.68 -15.33
CA ILE A 149 -43.19 -17.08 -15.63
C ILE A 149 -43.98 -18.02 -14.70
N SER A 150 -43.96 -17.79 -13.38
CA SER A 150 -44.73 -18.61 -12.43
C SER A 150 -46.25 -18.57 -12.68
N LYS A 151 -46.80 -17.47 -13.20
CA LYS A 151 -48.19 -17.41 -13.66
C LYS A 151 -48.44 -18.28 -14.91
N LYS A 152 -47.51 -18.29 -15.87
CA LYS A 152 -47.58 -19.14 -17.08
C LYS A 152 -47.43 -20.62 -16.75
N GLU A 153 -46.49 -20.99 -15.89
CA GLU A 153 -46.31 -22.37 -15.39
C GLU A 153 -47.59 -22.88 -14.71
N LYS A 154 -48.22 -22.07 -13.86
CA LYS A 154 -49.50 -22.40 -13.22
C LYS A 154 -50.66 -22.54 -14.21
N HIS A 155 -50.57 -21.94 -15.40
CA HIS A 155 -51.54 -22.12 -16.47
C HIS A 155 -51.27 -23.40 -17.29
N ILE A 156 -50.02 -23.67 -17.67
CA ILE A 156 -49.59 -24.91 -18.33
C ILE A 156 -49.97 -26.14 -17.48
N ASN A 157 -49.69 -26.10 -16.18
CA ASN A 157 -50.07 -27.14 -15.21
C ASN A 157 -51.60 -27.34 -15.05
N ARG A 158 -52.44 -26.41 -15.52
CA ARG A 158 -53.90 -26.60 -15.62
C ARG A 158 -54.26 -27.27 -16.94
N LEU A 159 -53.73 -26.76 -18.06
CA LEU A 159 -53.96 -27.31 -19.39
C LEU A 159 -53.51 -28.77 -19.50
N GLU A 160 -52.39 -29.15 -18.87
CA GLU A 160 -51.97 -30.56 -18.79
C GLU A 160 -52.98 -31.46 -18.08
N LYS A 161 -53.56 -31.00 -16.96
CA LYS A 161 -54.55 -31.76 -16.19
C LYS A 161 -55.85 -31.90 -16.98
N GLU A 162 -56.23 -30.85 -17.70
CA GLU A 162 -57.37 -30.86 -18.63
C GLU A 162 -57.15 -31.84 -19.78
N ALA A 163 -56.00 -31.78 -20.47
CA ALA A 163 -55.63 -32.70 -21.54
C ALA A 163 -55.62 -34.17 -21.06
N LYS A 164 -55.05 -34.45 -19.88
CA LYS A 164 -55.07 -35.78 -19.24
C LYS A 164 -56.51 -36.25 -18.95
N SER A 165 -57.41 -35.34 -18.54
CA SER A 165 -58.84 -35.63 -18.34
C SER A 165 -59.60 -35.88 -19.65
N LEU A 166 -59.33 -35.10 -20.71
CA LEU A 166 -59.93 -35.27 -22.03
C LEU A 166 -59.49 -36.59 -22.70
N GLU A 167 -58.23 -36.97 -22.57
CA GLU A 167 -57.72 -38.25 -23.07
C GLU A 167 -58.33 -39.46 -22.33
N LEU A 168 -58.61 -39.34 -21.02
CA LEU A 168 -59.39 -40.34 -20.27
C LEU A 168 -60.84 -40.42 -20.75
N LYS A 169 -61.51 -39.29 -20.99
CA LYS A 169 -62.87 -39.25 -21.55
C LYS A 169 -62.92 -39.87 -22.95
N LYS A 170 -61.96 -39.55 -23.82
CA LYS A 170 -61.80 -40.15 -25.14
C LYS A 170 -61.67 -41.67 -25.06
N LYS A 171 -60.79 -42.20 -24.21
CA LYS A 171 -60.63 -43.64 -23.99
C LYS A 171 -61.88 -44.32 -23.43
N ALA A 172 -62.69 -43.62 -22.62
CA ALA A 172 -63.99 -44.13 -22.17
C ALA A 172 -65.01 -44.18 -23.32
N ILE A 173 -65.04 -43.17 -24.19
CA ILE A 173 -65.89 -43.14 -25.40
C ILE A 173 -65.48 -44.23 -26.39
N GLU A 174 -64.18 -44.44 -26.62
CA GLU A 174 -63.64 -45.50 -27.48
C GLU A 174 -64.06 -46.90 -27.01
N ARG A 175 -64.04 -47.16 -25.69
CA ARG A 175 -64.59 -48.39 -25.09
C ARG A 175 -66.09 -48.50 -25.36
N ALA A 176 -66.88 -47.49 -25.00
CA ALA A 176 -68.33 -47.50 -25.21
C ALA A 176 -68.75 -47.67 -26.69
N ILE A 177 -67.95 -47.17 -27.63
CA ILE A 177 -68.14 -47.41 -29.08
C ILE A 177 -67.80 -48.86 -29.45
N LYS A 178 -66.70 -49.43 -28.90
CA LYS A 178 -66.34 -50.84 -29.11
C LYS A 178 -67.43 -51.77 -28.58
N ASP A 179 -67.95 -51.49 -27.39
CA ASP A 179 -68.98 -52.30 -26.72
C ASP A 179 -70.32 -52.22 -27.49
N LYS A 180 -70.73 -51.01 -27.91
CA LYS A 180 -71.89 -50.83 -28.81
C LYS A 180 -71.72 -51.49 -30.18
N ARG A 181 -70.51 -51.50 -30.76
CA ARG A 181 -70.22 -52.24 -32.00
C ARG A 181 -70.31 -53.76 -31.80
N GLY A 182 -69.91 -54.26 -30.63
CA GLY A 182 -70.15 -55.66 -30.25
C GLY A 182 -71.64 -56.03 -30.25
N LEU A 183 -72.49 -55.19 -29.63
CA LEU A 183 -73.95 -55.37 -29.60
C LEU A 183 -74.60 -55.30 -31.01
N ILE A 184 -74.12 -54.40 -31.87
CA ILE A 184 -74.62 -54.25 -33.25
C ILE A 184 -74.28 -55.49 -34.12
N ASN A 185 -73.08 -56.05 -33.96
CA ASN A 185 -72.64 -57.22 -34.74
C ASN A 185 -73.36 -58.53 -34.40
N ILE A 186 -74.09 -58.61 -33.28
CA ILE A 186 -74.76 -59.85 -32.83
C ILE A 186 -76.23 -59.92 -33.27
N SER A 187 -76.88 -58.80 -33.61
CA SER A 187 -78.35 -58.76 -33.71
C SER A 187 -78.98 -58.53 -35.10
N ASN A 188 -78.33 -57.87 -36.06
CA ASN A 188 -79.06 -57.36 -37.25
C ASN A 188 -78.41 -57.49 -38.66
N VAL A 189 -77.15 -57.91 -38.80
CA VAL A 189 -76.50 -57.98 -40.13
C VAL A 189 -76.66 -59.35 -40.82
N ASP A 190 -76.60 -60.43 -40.05
CA ASP A 190 -76.41 -61.79 -40.58
C ASP A 190 -77.65 -62.38 -41.29
N ASN A 191 -78.87 -62.00 -40.83
CA ASN A 191 -80.13 -62.51 -41.39
C ASN A 191 -80.42 -62.01 -42.83
N ASN A 192 -80.06 -60.77 -43.16
CA ASN A 192 -80.26 -60.23 -44.51
C ASN A 192 -79.19 -60.74 -45.49
N SER A 193 -77.95 -60.91 -45.03
CA SER A 193 -76.87 -61.49 -45.86
C SER A 193 -77.19 -62.92 -46.30
N LYS A 194 -77.63 -63.77 -45.35
CA LYS A 194 -78.02 -65.16 -45.64
C LYS A 194 -79.20 -65.26 -46.62
N ARG A 195 -80.25 -64.44 -46.46
CA ARG A 195 -81.37 -64.37 -47.41
C ARG A 195 -80.95 -63.92 -48.82
N ALA A 196 -80.04 -62.96 -48.94
CA ALA A 196 -79.51 -62.52 -50.23
C ALA A 196 -78.70 -63.62 -50.92
N ALA A 197 -77.80 -64.29 -50.18
CA ALA A 197 -76.98 -65.39 -50.69
C ALA A 197 -77.83 -66.60 -51.15
N GLU A 198 -78.85 -66.98 -50.38
CA GLU A 198 -79.75 -68.08 -50.75
C GLU A 198 -80.61 -67.73 -51.99
N THR A 199 -81.02 -66.47 -52.13
CA THR A 199 -81.74 -65.98 -53.32
C THR A 199 -80.86 -66.01 -54.57
N LEU A 200 -79.57 -65.68 -54.45
CA LEU A 200 -78.60 -65.81 -55.55
C LEU A 200 -78.39 -67.28 -55.93
N ARG A 201 -78.20 -68.18 -54.95
CA ARG A 201 -78.01 -69.61 -55.18
C ARG A 201 -79.20 -70.24 -55.93
N LYS A 202 -80.44 -69.91 -55.53
CA LYS A 202 -81.67 -70.32 -56.22
C LYS A 202 -81.76 -69.78 -57.66
N ARG A 203 -81.21 -68.59 -57.94
CA ARG A 203 -81.09 -68.05 -59.31
C ARG A 203 -80.03 -68.79 -60.14
N GLU A 204 -78.88 -69.15 -59.57
CA GLU A 204 -77.89 -69.97 -60.27
C GLU A 204 -78.44 -71.35 -60.64
N GLU A 205 -79.15 -72.02 -59.74
CA GLU A 205 -79.82 -73.30 -60.02
C GLU A 205 -80.81 -73.18 -61.20
N ALA A 206 -81.61 -72.11 -61.24
CA ALA A 206 -82.55 -71.84 -62.32
C ALA A 206 -81.84 -71.56 -63.67
N VAL A 207 -80.72 -70.82 -63.65
CA VAL A 207 -79.90 -70.56 -64.85
C VAL A 207 -79.27 -71.86 -65.37
N LYS A 208 -78.75 -72.73 -64.50
CA LYS A 208 -78.24 -74.06 -64.90
C LYS A 208 -79.33 -74.90 -65.58
N GLN A 209 -80.56 -74.91 -65.04
CA GLN A 209 -81.70 -75.60 -65.67
C GLN A 209 -82.08 -74.99 -67.04
N MET A 210 -82.03 -73.67 -67.21
CA MET A 210 -82.24 -73.03 -68.51
C MET A 210 -81.17 -73.42 -69.54
N VAL A 211 -79.89 -73.49 -69.13
CA VAL A 211 -78.79 -73.90 -70.02
C VAL A 211 -78.95 -75.34 -70.50
N VAL A 212 -79.39 -76.26 -69.63
CA VAL A 212 -79.73 -77.65 -70.01
C VAL A 212 -80.83 -77.66 -71.08
N LYS A 213 -81.96 -76.99 -70.82
CA LYS A 213 -83.10 -76.90 -71.76
C LYS A 213 -82.72 -76.27 -73.10
N LEU A 214 -81.85 -75.25 -73.10
CA LEU A 214 -81.31 -74.65 -74.33
C LEU A 214 -80.40 -75.61 -75.11
N SER A 215 -79.66 -76.49 -74.42
CA SER A 215 -78.87 -77.54 -75.08
C SER A 215 -79.76 -78.58 -75.77
N GLU A 216 -80.91 -78.90 -75.17
CA GLU A 216 -81.89 -79.84 -75.69
C GLU A 216 -82.65 -79.26 -76.88
N ALA A 217 -83.08 -77.99 -76.79
CA ALA A 217 -83.67 -77.26 -77.90
C ALA A 217 -82.73 -77.20 -79.12
N ARG A 218 -81.42 -76.97 -78.91
CA ARG A 218 -80.40 -77.02 -79.97
C ARG A 218 -80.21 -78.41 -80.59
N LYS A 219 -80.37 -79.49 -79.81
CA LYS A 219 -80.39 -80.88 -80.33
C LYS A 219 -81.65 -81.15 -81.16
N LEU A 220 -82.81 -80.59 -80.77
CA LEU A 220 -84.04 -80.68 -81.57
C LEU A 220 -83.93 -79.92 -82.90
N LEU A 221 -83.35 -78.71 -82.89
CA LEU A 221 -83.20 -77.89 -84.09
C LEU A 221 -82.38 -78.61 -85.16
N LYS A 222 -81.24 -79.22 -84.78
CA LYS A 222 -80.40 -80.01 -85.71
C LYS A 222 -81.08 -81.27 -86.26
N ARG A 223 -82.09 -81.83 -85.55
CA ARG A 223 -82.95 -82.90 -86.09
C ARG A 223 -83.93 -82.33 -87.13
N LYS A 224 -84.55 -81.18 -86.87
CA LYS A 224 -85.42 -80.48 -87.85
C LYS A 224 -84.68 -80.06 -89.12
N GLU A 225 -83.44 -79.60 -89.02
CA GLU A 225 -82.61 -79.24 -90.18
C GLU A 225 -82.18 -80.45 -91.03
N SER A 226 -82.15 -81.67 -90.45
CA SER A 226 -81.84 -82.91 -91.19
C SER A 226 -83.08 -83.59 -91.78
N GLU A 227 -84.29 -83.34 -91.27
CA GLU A 227 -85.55 -83.75 -91.90
C GLU A 227 -85.84 -83.03 -93.22
N LEU A 228 -85.25 -81.84 -93.46
CA LEU A 228 -85.65 -80.92 -94.54
C LEU A 228 -84.85 -81.06 -95.86
N LYS A 229 -84.13 -82.18 -96.06
CA LYS A 229 -83.32 -82.45 -97.26
C LYS A 229 -83.66 -83.75 -98.01
N LEU A 230 -84.92 -84.20 -97.98
CA LEU A 230 -85.31 -85.44 -98.68
C LEU A 230 -86.74 -85.47 -99.25
N LYS A 231 -86.95 -84.97 -100.49
CA LYS A 231 -87.97 -85.43 -101.49
C LYS A 231 -88.11 -84.48 -102.72
N LYS A 232 -87.98 -85.02 -103.95
CA LYS A 232 -88.62 -84.63 -105.25
C LYS A 232 -88.40 -83.18 -105.78
N ALA A 233 -88.09 -82.85 -107.05
CA ALA A 233 -87.92 -83.54 -108.35
C ALA A 233 -89.21 -84.05 -109.08
N VAL A 234 -89.35 -84.05 -110.43
CA VAL A 234 -88.30 -84.02 -111.48
C VAL A 234 -88.51 -83.10 -112.73
N PRO A 235 -89.52 -83.28 -113.65
CA PRO A 235 -89.16 -83.36 -115.09
C PRO A 235 -89.92 -82.53 -116.17
N LEU A 236 -89.16 -81.96 -117.13
CA LEU A 236 -89.37 -81.93 -118.62
C LEU A 236 -90.53 -81.09 -119.24
N PRO A 237 -90.49 -80.64 -120.54
CA PRO A 237 -90.08 -81.36 -121.77
C PRO A 237 -88.91 -80.75 -122.62
N LYS A 238 -88.76 -81.19 -123.88
CA LYS A 238 -87.58 -81.02 -124.79
C LYS A 238 -87.91 -80.27 -126.10
N GLN A 239 -86.88 -80.12 -126.95
CA GLN A 239 -86.81 -79.57 -128.33
C GLN A 239 -86.41 -78.06 -128.37
N THR A 240 -85.59 -77.55 -129.31
CA THR A 240 -84.98 -78.15 -130.52
C THR A 240 -83.52 -77.69 -130.75
N GLN A 241 -82.86 -78.14 -131.82
CA GLN A 241 -81.46 -77.82 -132.17
C GLN A 241 -81.25 -76.39 -132.74
N LYS A 242 -79.97 -76.01 -132.88
CA LYS A 242 -79.39 -74.78 -133.47
C LYS A 242 -79.47 -73.49 -132.62
N GLN A 243 -78.35 -73.12 -131.99
CA GLN A 243 -77.74 -71.76 -132.05
C GLN A 243 -76.41 -71.68 -131.24
N ASP A 244 -75.35 -72.34 -131.73
CA ASP A 244 -74.00 -72.38 -131.11
C ASP A 244 -73.18 -71.07 -131.27
N LEU A 245 -73.87 -69.93 -131.23
CA LEU A 245 -73.33 -68.58 -131.35
C LEU A 245 -73.82 -67.65 -130.22
N SER A 246 -74.97 -67.96 -129.61
CA SER A 246 -75.53 -67.19 -128.48
C SER A 246 -74.70 -67.37 -127.20
N LEU A 247 -74.26 -68.60 -126.91
CA LEU A 247 -73.42 -68.90 -125.74
C LEU A 247 -72.03 -68.23 -125.83
N LYS A 248 -71.38 -68.23 -127.00
CA LYS A 248 -70.11 -67.52 -127.22
C LYS A 248 -70.26 -66.01 -127.00
N LYS A 249 -71.37 -65.39 -127.43
CA LYS A 249 -71.62 -63.97 -127.19
C LYS A 249 -71.78 -63.67 -125.69
N LYS A 250 -72.54 -64.49 -124.95
CA LYS A 250 -72.67 -64.37 -123.48
C LYS A 250 -71.35 -64.63 -122.73
N HIS A 251 -70.51 -65.58 -123.18
CA HIS A 251 -69.17 -65.77 -122.61
C HIS A 251 -68.22 -64.61 -122.90
N ALA A 252 -68.26 -64.02 -124.10
CA ALA A 252 -67.48 -62.81 -124.40
C ALA A 252 -67.92 -61.61 -123.53
N GLU A 253 -69.24 -61.47 -123.31
CA GLU A 253 -69.82 -60.46 -122.43
C GLU A 253 -69.43 -60.67 -120.96
N VAL A 254 -69.53 -61.90 -120.43
CA VAL A 254 -69.05 -62.25 -119.08
C VAL A 254 -67.55 -62.00 -118.93
N ASN A 255 -66.73 -62.35 -119.93
CA ASN A 255 -65.28 -62.08 -119.90
C ASN A 255 -64.96 -60.57 -119.99
N SER A 256 -65.79 -59.78 -120.69
CA SER A 256 -65.70 -58.31 -120.70
C SER A 256 -66.07 -57.72 -119.33
N ILE A 257 -67.12 -58.23 -118.69
CA ILE A 257 -67.52 -57.86 -117.33
C ILE A 257 -66.42 -58.23 -116.33
N LEU A 258 -65.83 -59.43 -116.41
CA LEU A 258 -64.72 -59.87 -115.55
C LEU A 258 -63.48 -58.97 -115.72
N LYS A 259 -63.08 -58.65 -116.96
CA LYS A 259 -61.98 -57.70 -117.20
C LYS A 259 -62.26 -56.31 -116.62
N LYS A 260 -63.49 -55.79 -116.76
CA LYS A 260 -63.90 -54.52 -116.13
C LYS A 260 -63.86 -54.59 -114.61
N LEU A 261 -64.34 -55.69 -114.02
CA LEU A 261 -64.38 -55.91 -112.57
C LEU A 261 -62.98 -56.05 -111.97
N GLU A 262 -62.05 -56.69 -112.70
CA GLU A 262 -60.64 -56.77 -112.29
C GLU A 262 -59.92 -55.42 -112.40
N SER A 263 -60.21 -54.61 -113.43
CA SER A 263 -59.76 -53.21 -113.49
C SER A 263 -60.32 -52.36 -112.33
N VAL A 264 -61.60 -52.55 -111.97
CA VAL A 264 -62.21 -51.89 -110.79
C VAL A 264 -61.51 -52.34 -109.49
N ARG A 265 -61.19 -53.63 -109.32
CA ARG A 265 -60.38 -54.11 -108.18
C ARG A 265 -59.01 -53.46 -108.12
N GLN A 266 -58.31 -53.31 -109.25
CA GLN A 266 -57.02 -52.62 -109.29
C GLN A 266 -57.15 -51.13 -108.94
N ILE A 267 -58.20 -50.45 -109.41
CA ILE A 267 -58.49 -49.05 -109.04
C ILE A 267 -58.80 -48.93 -107.54
N LEU A 268 -59.63 -49.82 -106.99
CA LEU A 268 -59.95 -49.86 -105.56
C LEU A 268 -58.71 -50.13 -104.71
N SER A 269 -57.85 -51.08 -105.08
CA SER A 269 -56.59 -51.35 -104.37
C SER A 269 -55.61 -50.16 -104.44
N LYS A 270 -55.55 -49.44 -105.57
CA LYS A 270 -54.80 -48.18 -105.66
C LYS A 270 -55.40 -47.10 -104.74
N LYS A 271 -56.73 -46.95 -104.71
CA LYS A 271 -57.41 -45.97 -103.86
C LYS A 271 -57.31 -46.29 -102.37
N GLU A 272 -57.34 -47.55 -101.98
CA GLU A 272 -57.09 -48.00 -100.61
C GLU A 272 -55.66 -47.65 -100.16
N LYS A 273 -54.66 -47.86 -101.03
CA LYS A 273 -53.27 -47.45 -100.78
C LYS A 273 -53.11 -45.92 -100.71
N GLU A 274 -53.75 -45.17 -101.61
CA GLU A 274 -53.80 -43.70 -101.52
C GLU A 274 -54.46 -43.20 -100.22
N LEU A 275 -55.52 -43.87 -99.75
CA LEU A 275 -56.25 -43.47 -98.55
C LEU A 275 -55.41 -43.74 -97.29
N LYS A 276 -54.77 -44.91 -97.19
CA LYS A 276 -53.80 -45.24 -96.13
C LYS A 276 -52.58 -44.30 -96.14
N LEU A 277 -52.13 -43.86 -97.32
CA LEU A 277 -51.10 -42.81 -97.45
C LEU A 277 -51.61 -41.45 -96.94
N ARG A 278 -52.83 -41.04 -97.32
CA ARG A 278 -53.46 -39.78 -96.87
C ARG A 278 -53.68 -39.76 -95.36
N GLU A 279 -54.07 -40.87 -94.74
CA GLU A 279 -54.18 -40.98 -93.27
C GLU A 279 -52.82 -40.78 -92.61
N ASN A 280 -51.79 -41.54 -93.02
CA ASN A 280 -50.43 -41.40 -92.49
C ASN A 280 -49.88 -39.97 -92.66
N VAL A 281 -50.11 -39.33 -93.82
CA VAL A 281 -49.74 -37.94 -94.07
C VAL A 281 -50.58 -36.95 -93.25
N SER A 282 -51.83 -37.25 -92.91
CA SER A 282 -52.67 -36.42 -92.03
C SER A 282 -52.22 -36.45 -90.56
N TYR A 283 -51.70 -37.60 -90.10
CA TYR A 283 -51.13 -37.73 -88.75
C TYR A 283 -49.69 -37.21 -88.64
N ALA A 284 -48.93 -37.12 -89.73
CA ALA A 284 -47.54 -36.66 -89.71
C ALA A 284 -47.36 -35.23 -89.15
N PRO A 285 -48.09 -34.18 -89.60
CA PRO A 285 -48.02 -32.84 -88.99
C PRO A 285 -48.35 -32.82 -87.49
N LYS A 286 -49.30 -33.65 -87.04
CA LYS A 286 -49.63 -33.76 -85.60
C LYS A 286 -48.44 -34.30 -84.80
N ARG A 287 -47.73 -35.29 -85.33
CA ARG A 287 -46.51 -35.85 -84.71
C ARG A 287 -45.32 -34.87 -84.77
N VAL A 288 -45.15 -34.14 -85.86
CA VAL A 288 -44.12 -33.08 -85.98
C VAL A 288 -44.37 -31.96 -84.96
N ASN A 289 -45.61 -31.49 -84.83
CA ASN A 289 -45.95 -30.47 -83.83
C ASN A 289 -45.75 -30.97 -82.38
N GLN A 290 -46.03 -32.25 -82.10
CA GLN A 290 -45.72 -32.87 -80.80
C GLN A 290 -44.21 -32.94 -80.52
N LEU A 291 -43.41 -33.35 -81.52
CA LEU A 291 -41.94 -33.33 -81.41
C LEU A 291 -41.42 -31.93 -81.12
N HIS A 292 -41.91 -30.91 -81.83
CA HIS A 292 -41.48 -29.52 -81.61
C HIS A 292 -41.86 -28.98 -80.22
N VAL A 293 -42.99 -29.41 -79.66
CA VAL A 293 -43.34 -29.12 -78.26
C VAL A 293 -42.37 -29.81 -77.29
N PHE A 294 -41.95 -31.05 -77.57
CA PHE A 294 -40.95 -31.74 -76.74
C PHE A 294 -39.55 -31.13 -76.87
N GLU A 295 -39.11 -30.71 -78.06
CA GLU A 295 -37.87 -29.96 -78.30
C GLU A 295 -37.82 -28.68 -77.46
N LYS A 296 -38.90 -27.89 -77.50
CA LYS A 296 -39.01 -26.66 -76.70
C LYS A 296 -38.97 -26.95 -75.20
N GLN A 297 -39.70 -27.97 -74.74
CA GLN A 297 -39.67 -28.39 -73.32
C GLN A 297 -38.29 -28.94 -72.89
N LEU A 298 -37.50 -29.50 -73.80
CA LEU A 298 -36.15 -29.95 -73.54
C LEU A 298 -35.21 -28.74 -73.36
N ALA A 299 -35.21 -27.80 -74.32
CA ALA A 299 -34.42 -26.58 -74.24
C ALA A 299 -34.76 -25.71 -73.00
N GLU A 300 -36.04 -25.64 -72.60
CA GLU A 300 -36.47 -24.99 -71.36
C GLU A 300 -35.92 -25.69 -70.11
N LYS A 301 -35.85 -27.03 -70.10
CA LYS A 301 -35.23 -27.82 -69.01
C LYS A 301 -33.71 -27.67 -68.97
N GLU A 302 -33.04 -27.64 -70.12
CA GLU A 302 -31.59 -27.44 -70.24
C GLU A 302 -31.18 -26.05 -69.75
N MET A 303 -31.90 -24.99 -70.16
CA MET A 303 -31.73 -23.66 -69.57
C MET A 303 -32.03 -23.64 -68.07
N GLY A 304 -33.03 -24.41 -67.61
CA GLY A 304 -33.33 -24.58 -66.19
C GLY A 304 -32.21 -25.27 -65.41
N LEU A 305 -31.54 -26.24 -66.01
CA LEU A 305 -30.38 -26.96 -65.44
C LEU A 305 -29.16 -26.04 -65.37
N ALA A 306 -28.78 -25.38 -66.48
CA ALA A 306 -27.65 -24.46 -66.55
C ALA A 306 -27.79 -23.21 -65.65
N ARG A 307 -29.01 -22.89 -65.18
CA ARG A 307 -29.25 -21.90 -64.11
C ARG A 307 -29.03 -22.49 -62.72
N LYS A 308 -29.46 -23.73 -62.47
CA LYS A 308 -29.22 -24.44 -61.20
C LYS A 308 -27.75 -24.75 -60.98
N GLU A 309 -27.03 -25.18 -62.01
CA GLU A 309 -25.59 -25.48 -61.95
C GLU A 309 -24.77 -24.24 -61.58
N ARG A 310 -25.03 -23.11 -62.24
CA ARG A 310 -24.45 -21.80 -61.84
C ARG A 310 -24.77 -21.47 -60.38
N LYS A 311 -26.01 -21.68 -59.94
CA LYS A 311 -26.37 -21.39 -58.54
C LYS A 311 -25.73 -22.35 -57.53
N ILE A 312 -25.47 -23.60 -57.91
CA ILE A 312 -24.69 -24.56 -57.12
C ILE A 312 -23.24 -24.08 -57.00
N GLU A 313 -22.65 -23.57 -58.07
CA GLU A 313 -21.26 -23.08 -58.05
C GLU A 313 -21.11 -21.79 -57.20
N GLU A 314 -22.04 -20.84 -57.32
CA GLU A 314 -22.12 -19.69 -56.40
C GLU A 314 -22.19 -20.13 -54.92
N LEU A 315 -22.99 -21.17 -54.62
CA LEU A 315 -23.13 -21.69 -53.27
C LEU A 315 -21.85 -22.40 -52.77
N LYS A 316 -21.14 -23.14 -53.63
CA LYS A 316 -19.82 -23.70 -53.27
C LYS A 316 -18.82 -22.60 -52.92
N GLN A 317 -18.74 -21.55 -53.74
CA GLN A 317 -17.84 -20.42 -53.51
C GLN A 317 -18.18 -19.71 -52.20
N MET A 318 -19.47 -19.49 -51.92
CA MET A 318 -19.94 -18.90 -50.66
C MET A 318 -19.62 -19.79 -49.44
N ILE A 319 -19.76 -21.11 -49.56
CA ILE A 319 -19.37 -22.07 -48.51
C ILE A 319 -17.86 -22.02 -48.25
N GLY A 320 -17.04 -22.01 -49.31
CA GLY A 320 -15.57 -21.90 -49.19
C GLY A 320 -15.14 -20.62 -48.47
N TYR A 321 -15.71 -19.48 -48.85
CA TYR A 321 -15.48 -18.19 -48.18
C TYR A 321 -15.91 -18.21 -46.70
N LEU A 322 -17.10 -18.76 -46.40
CA LEU A 322 -17.58 -18.86 -45.01
C LEU A 322 -16.68 -19.76 -44.16
N ASN A 323 -16.22 -20.90 -44.69
CA ASN A 323 -15.28 -21.78 -44.00
C ASN A 323 -13.95 -21.08 -43.68
N GLN A 324 -13.39 -20.33 -44.64
CA GLN A 324 -12.17 -19.53 -44.42
C GLN A 324 -12.39 -18.45 -43.33
N GLN A 325 -13.56 -17.81 -43.30
CA GLN A 325 -13.93 -16.86 -42.25
C GLN A 325 -14.10 -17.52 -40.88
N PHE A 326 -14.60 -18.76 -40.81
CA PHE A 326 -14.65 -19.55 -39.57
C PHE A 326 -13.26 -19.94 -39.08
N GLU A 327 -12.39 -20.44 -39.96
CA GLU A 327 -10.99 -20.75 -39.60
C GLU A 327 -10.25 -19.54 -39.05
N ASN A 328 -10.34 -18.39 -39.73
CA ASN A 328 -9.66 -17.16 -39.31
C ASN A 328 -10.20 -16.67 -37.96
N LYS A 329 -11.51 -16.78 -37.71
CA LYS A 329 -12.09 -16.50 -36.38
C LYS A 329 -11.58 -17.47 -35.32
N ASN A 330 -11.44 -18.76 -35.64
CA ASN A 330 -10.96 -19.77 -34.68
C ASN A 330 -9.47 -19.57 -34.34
N LYS A 331 -8.63 -19.27 -35.35
CA LYS A 331 -7.22 -18.89 -35.18
C LYS A 331 -7.08 -17.65 -34.27
N ASN A 332 -7.91 -16.63 -34.50
CA ASN A 332 -7.95 -15.42 -33.66
C ASN A 332 -8.47 -15.67 -32.23
N LEU A 333 -9.37 -16.64 -32.05
CA LEU A 333 -9.86 -17.04 -30.72
C LEU A 333 -8.74 -17.73 -29.92
N LEU A 334 -8.07 -18.72 -30.52
CA LEU A 334 -6.94 -19.43 -29.90
C LEU A 334 -5.79 -18.48 -29.53
N ALA A 335 -5.46 -17.53 -30.40
CA ALA A 335 -4.45 -16.49 -30.10
C ALA A 335 -4.87 -15.59 -28.93
N ARG A 336 -6.17 -15.31 -28.77
CA ARG A 336 -6.72 -14.55 -27.64
C ARG A 336 -6.72 -15.36 -26.35
N GLU A 337 -7.02 -16.65 -26.40
CA GLU A 337 -6.95 -17.57 -25.25
C GLU A 337 -5.51 -17.73 -24.75
N ALA A 338 -4.54 -17.93 -25.66
CA ALA A 338 -3.12 -17.96 -25.32
C ALA A 338 -2.67 -16.67 -24.61
N ARG A 339 -3.06 -15.50 -25.14
CA ARG A 339 -2.77 -14.19 -24.51
C ARG A 339 -3.48 -14.02 -23.16
N MET A 340 -4.69 -14.58 -23.00
CA MET A 340 -5.39 -14.54 -21.71
C MET A 340 -4.68 -15.39 -20.65
N ASN A 341 -4.18 -16.56 -21.03
CA ASN A 341 -3.38 -17.43 -20.14
C ASN A 341 -2.05 -16.77 -19.75
N GLN A 342 -1.38 -16.08 -20.67
CA GLN A 342 -0.21 -15.26 -20.37
C GLN A 342 -0.52 -14.16 -19.34
N LEU A 343 -1.59 -13.39 -19.55
CA LEU A 343 -2.02 -12.34 -18.61
C LEU A 343 -2.41 -12.88 -17.22
N ILE A 344 -2.87 -14.14 -17.14
CA ILE A 344 -3.14 -14.82 -15.86
C ILE A 344 -1.83 -15.17 -15.13
N ALA A 345 -0.79 -15.60 -15.86
CA ALA A 345 0.54 -15.85 -15.29
C ALA A 345 1.19 -14.54 -14.80
N GLU A 346 1.25 -13.51 -15.66
CA GLU A 346 1.79 -12.17 -15.32
C GLU A 346 1.09 -11.57 -14.09
N LYS A 347 -0.23 -11.77 -13.96
CA LYS A 347 -1.00 -11.37 -12.77
C LYS A 347 -0.54 -12.12 -11.52
N GLY A 348 -0.25 -13.42 -11.61
CA GLY A 348 0.24 -14.22 -10.49
C GLY A 348 1.61 -13.75 -9.99
N ASP A 349 2.54 -13.47 -10.91
CA ASP A 349 3.88 -12.94 -10.57
C ASP A 349 3.80 -11.55 -9.93
N LEU A 350 2.91 -10.68 -10.44
CA LEU A 350 2.62 -9.38 -9.84
C LEU A 350 2.00 -9.50 -8.43
N GLU A 351 1.07 -10.44 -8.22
CA GLU A 351 0.48 -10.71 -6.91
C GLU A 351 1.52 -11.24 -5.90
N ALA A 352 2.45 -12.10 -6.32
CA ALA A 352 3.57 -12.56 -5.51
C ALA A 352 4.55 -11.41 -5.17
N SER A 353 4.89 -10.57 -6.15
CA SER A 353 5.76 -9.39 -5.96
C SER A 353 5.13 -8.38 -4.99
N ILE A 354 3.82 -8.13 -5.10
CA ILE A 354 3.06 -7.28 -4.16
C ILE A 354 3.05 -7.88 -2.76
N GLN A 355 2.97 -9.22 -2.61
CA GLN A 355 3.09 -9.86 -1.28
C GLN A 355 4.48 -9.67 -0.68
N LYS A 356 5.56 -9.84 -1.46
CA LYS A 356 6.94 -9.57 -1.01
C LYS A 356 7.09 -8.11 -0.54
N LEU A 357 6.71 -7.14 -1.37
CA LEU A 357 6.79 -5.70 -1.02
C LEU A 357 5.99 -5.35 0.25
N ASN A 358 4.87 -6.02 0.50
CA ASN A 358 4.11 -5.84 1.75
C ASN A 358 4.79 -6.48 2.97
N ALA A 359 5.54 -7.58 2.81
CA ALA A 359 6.38 -8.13 3.87
C ALA A 359 7.57 -7.19 4.17
N ASP A 360 8.27 -6.72 3.15
CA ASP A 360 9.42 -5.81 3.27
C ASP A 360 9.01 -4.47 3.93
N LYS A 361 7.84 -3.93 3.55
CA LYS A 361 7.23 -2.75 4.19
C LYS A 361 6.94 -2.96 5.67
N ARG A 362 6.47 -4.16 6.09
CA ARG A 362 6.27 -4.51 7.51
C ARG A 362 7.60 -4.65 8.24
N ALA A 363 8.61 -5.25 7.60
CA ALA A 363 9.95 -5.42 8.15
C ALA A 363 10.60 -4.05 8.43
N MET A 364 10.66 -3.15 7.44
CA MET A 364 11.13 -1.77 7.64
C MET A 364 10.29 -1.02 8.69
N GLY A 365 8.97 -1.16 8.67
CA GLY A 365 8.09 -0.58 9.71
C GLY A 365 8.42 -1.05 11.14
N SER A 366 8.98 -2.25 11.31
CA SER A 366 9.50 -2.71 12.60
C SER A 366 10.89 -2.14 12.95
N GLN A 367 11.75 -1.92 11.95
CA GLN A 367 13.06 -1.28 12.13
C GLN A 367 12.93 0.20 12.51
N PHE A 368 12.02 0.95 11.87
CA PHE A 368 11.73 2.34 12.24
C PHE A 368 11.24 2.49 13.69
N LYS A 369 10.44 1.53 14.21
CA LYS A 369 10.08 1.52 15.64
C LYS A 369 11.29 1.33 16.54
N LYS A 370 12.18 0.37 16.22
CA LYS A 370 13.44 0.16 16.97
C LYS A 370 14.34 1.41 16.96
N LEU A 371 14.42 2.12 15.83
CA LEU A 371 15.16 3.39 15.73
C LEU A 371 14.54 4.48 16.62
N ALA A 372 13.23 4.66 16.61
CA ALA A 372 12.54 5.63 17.47
C ALA A 372 12.69 5.31 18.98
N ASP A 373 12.80 4.03 19.35
CA ASP A 373 13.08 3.63 20.74
C ASP A 373 14.57 3.80 21.12
N LEU A 374 15.50 3.67 20.17
CA LEU A 374 16.91 4.02 20.36
C LEU A 374 17.11 5.53 20.51
N GLU A 375 16.41 6.36 19.72
CA GLU A 375 16.46 7.83 19.80
C GLU A 375 15.99 8.34 21.17
N LYS A 376 14.90 7.80 21.72
CA LYS A 376 14.48 8.04 23.12
C LYS A 376 15.59 7.68 24.10
N ARG A 377 16.25 6.54 23.91
CA ARG A 377 17.32 6.05 24.79
C ARG A 377 18.56 6.94 24.73
N GLU A 378 18.91 7.45 23.56
CA GLU A 378 19.95 8.48 23.40
C GLU A 378 19.58 9.77 24.13
N MET A 379 18.31 10.20 24.05
CA MET A 379 17.83 11.39 24.77
C MET A 379 17.89 11.21 26.30
N TYR A 380 17.54 10.03 26.83
CA TYR A 380 17.75 9.69 28.24
C TYR A 380 19.25 9.70 28.63
N LEU A 381 20.13 9.15 27.79
CA LEU A 381 21.58 9.15 28.04
C LEU A 381 22.16 10.58 28.04
N LYS A 382 21.71 11.46 27.14
CA LYS A 382 22.07 12.88 27.13
C LYS A 382 21.62 13.59 28.41
N LYS A 383 20.41 13.30 28.90
CA LYS A 383 19.96 13.84 30.18
C LYS A 383 20.86 13.36 31.32
N ILE A 384 21.09 12.05 31.44
CA ILE A 384 21.98 11.48 32.47
C ILE A 384 23.37 12.13 32.41
N GLY A 385 23.94 12.35 31.22
CA GLY A 385 25.23 13.05 31.06
C GLY A 385 25.20 14.51 31.54
N SER A 386 24.09 15.22 31.37
CA SER A 386 23.89 16.57 31.91
C SER A 386 23.79 16.56 33.42
N ASP A 387 22.93 15.69 33.98
CA ASP A 387 22.72 15.52 35.41
C ASP A 387 24.05 15.15 36.12
N LEU A 388 24.91 14.35 35.46
CA LEU A 388 26.23 13.93 35.96
C LEU A 388 27.29 15.06 35.87
N MET A 389 27.25 15.92 34.84
CA MET A 389 28.10 17.13 34.82
C MET A 389 27.69 18.13 35.91
N GLU A 390 26.40 18.32 36.16
CA GLU A 390 25.91 19.17 37.25
C GLU A 390 26.35 18.62 38.62
N ALA A 391 26.16 17.32 38.86
CA ALA A 391 26.65 16.65 40.07
C ALA A 391 28.17 16.79 40.25
N LYS A 392 28.97 16.73 39.16
CA LYS A 392 30.41 16.96 39.21
C LYS A 392 30.75 18.41 39.57
N GLY A 393 30.08 19.40 38.99
CA GLY A 393 30.27 20.82 39.32
C GLY A 393 29.91 21.15 40.78
N ASN A 394 28.85 20.53 41.30
CA ASN A 394 28.46 20.62 42.70
C ASN A 394 29.51 19.96 43.62
N LEU A 395 30.08 18.82 43.24
CA LEU A 395 31.16 18.16 43.99
C LEU A 395 32.45 18.98 44.00
N GLU A 396 32.83 19.59 42.88
CA GLU A 396 34.00 20.48 42.80
C GLU A 396 33.80 21.76 43.63
N SER A 397 32.58 22.31 43.66
CA SER A 397 32.22 23.44 44.53
C SER A 397 32.27 23.07 46.01
N LEU A 398 31.76 21.89 46.38
CA LEU A 398 31.84 21.36 47.75
C LEU A 398 33.29 21.13 48.18
N LYS A 399 34.13 20.59 47.28
CA LYS A 399 35.57 20.39 47.52
C LYS A 399 36.27 21.72 47.83
N ARG A 400 36.05 22.76 47.03
CA ARG A 400 36.57 24.11 47.30
C ARG A 400 36.11 24.66 48.64
N LEU A 401 34.82 24.49 48.98
CA LEU A 401 34.28 24.92 50.27
C LEU A 401 34.96 24.20 51.45
N THR A 402 35.26 22.90 51.32
CA THR A 402 36.03 22.16 52.34
C THR A 402 37.51 22.58 52.39
N GLU A 403 38.13 22.91 51.26
CA GLU A 403 39.51 23.41 51.20
C GLU A 403 39.64 24.76 51.92
N THR A 404 38.79 25.74 51.59
CA THR A 404 38.72 27.02 52.31
C THR A 404 38.43 26.84 53.80
N ARG A 405 37.56 25.90 54.19
CA ARG A 405 37.26 25.63 55.59
C ARG A 405 38.45 25.01 56.35
N VAL A 406 39.33 24.27 55.67
CA VAL A 406 40.59 23.77 56.26
C VAL A 406 41.58 24.91 56.45
N GLU A 407 41.68 25.86 55.50
CA GLU A 407 42.51 27.07 55.64
C GLU A 407 42.05 27.98 56.81
N GLU A 408 40.73 28.16 56.99
CA GLU A 408 40.15 28.87 58.14
C GLU A 408 40.47 28.20 59.49
N LEU A 409 40.59 26.87 59.51
CA LEU A 409 40.91 26.12 60.74
C LEU A 409 42.42 26.17 61.03
N LEU A 410 43.27 26.04 60.02
CA LEU A 410 44.73 26.18 60.16
C LEU A 410 45.15 27.57 60.62
N THR A 411 44.52 28.63 60.10
CA THR A 411 44.77 30.02 60.54
C THR A 411 44.32 30.23 62.00
N LYS A 412 43.15 29.71 62.39
CA LYS A 412 42.72 29.70 63.80
C LYS A 412 43.63 28.90 64.72
N GLU A 413 44.22 27.80 64.26
CA GLU A 413 45.20 27.04 65.03
C GLU A 413 46.47 27.86 65.30
N GLN A 414 46.96 28.62 64.32
CA GLN A 414 48.09 29.53 64.48
C GLN A 414 47.78 30.73 65.39
N GLU A 415 46.57 31.30 65.30
CA GLU A 415 46.10 32.30 66.26
C GLU A 415 46.06 31.77 67.70
N LEU A 416 45.59 30.54 67.90
CA LEU A 416 45.50 29.95 69.24
C LEU A 416 46.89 29.60 69.80
N LYS A 417 47.83 29.14 68.95
CA LYS A 417 49.24 28.94 69.32
C LYS A 417 49.93 30.25 69.72
N THR A 418 49.75 31.33 68.96
CA THR A 418 50.33 32.65 69.31
C THR A 418 49.69 33.25 70.57
N LYS A 419 48.38 33.10 70.76
CA LYS A 419 47.69 33.47 72.01
C LYS A 419 48.15 32.64 73.22
N GLY A 420 48.49 31.36 73.02
CA GLY A 420 49.07 30.49 74.05
C GLY A 420 50.40 31.01 74.60
N VAL A 421 51.33 31.41 73.71
CA VAL A 421 52.63 32.01 74.09
C VAL A 421 52.44 33.30 74.91
N SER A 422 51.42 34.10 74.59
CA SER A 422 51.08 35.31 75.38
C SER A 422 50.54 34.99 76.79
N ILE A 423 49.93 33.83 77.00
CA ILE A 423 49.46 33.39 78.33
C ILE A 423 50.64 32.87 79.16
N GLU A 424 51.56 32.13 78.55
CA GLU A 424 52.73 31.58 79.23
C GLU A 424 53.66 32.68 79.80
N GLY A 425 53.79 33.81 79.09
CA GLY A 425 54.45 35.01 79.61
C GLY A 425 53.79 35.66 80.83
N SER A 426 52.51 35.35 81.10
CA SER A 426 51.74 35.88 82.24
C SER A 426 51.88 35.01 83.50
N ILE A 427 52.41 33.79 83.42
CA ILE A 427 52.53 32.85 84.56
C ILE A 427 53.89 33.05 85.27
N LYS A 428 54.20 34.30 85.63
CA LYS A 428 55.39 34.69 86.41
C LYS A 428 55.11 35.55 87.65
N THR A 429 53.85 35.62 88.09
CA THR A 429 53.38 36.40 89.25
C THR A 429 52.77 35.53 90.35
N ARG A 430 53.35 34.34 90.58
CA ARG A 430 52.70 33.28 91.39
C ARG A 430 53.05 33.26 92.88
N ASP A 431 53.89 34.18 93.35
CA ASP A 431 54.31 34.26 94.77
C ASP A 431 53.26 34.91 95.69
N SER A 432 52.25 35.61 95.14
CA SER A 432 51.20 36.28 95.93
C SER A 432 50.31 35.31 96.71
N ALA A 433 50.04 34.11 96.18
CA ALA A 433 49.03 33.20 96.72
C ALA A 433 49.45 32.49 98.02
N ALA A 434 50.75 32.47 98.33
CA ALA A 434 51.26 31.83 99.56
C ALA A 434 50.89 32.61 100.83
N ILE A 435 50.85 33.95 100.74
CA ILE A 435 50.61 34.87 101.88
C ILE A 435 49.13 34.87 102.32
N GLU A 436 48.22 34.64 101.38
CA GLU A 436 46.77 34.64 101.64
C GLU A 436 46.34 33.39 102.44
N VAL A 437 46.93 32.23 102.14
CA VAL A 437 46.65 30.96 102.83
C VAL A 437 47.03 31.03 104.32
N GLU A 438 48.15 31.65 104.67
CA GLU A 438 48.58 31.75 106.07
C GLU A 438 47.63 32.63 106.90
N ASN A 439 47.12 33.72 106.31
CA ASN A 439 46.16 34.61 106.97
C ASN A 439 44.80 33.94 107.22
N LEU A 440 44.31 33.14 106.26
CA LEU A 440 43.10 32.34 106.43
C LEU A 440 43.25 31.27 107.53
N GLN A 441 44.44 30.66 107.63
CA GLN A 441 44.75 29.69 108.68
C GLN A 441 44.68 30.32 110.09
N ARG A 442 45.14 31.58 110.23
CA ARG A 442 45.05 32.34 111.50
C ARG A 442 43.61 32.72 111.85
N GLN A 443 42.77 33.11 110.88
CA GLN A 443 41.35 33.42 111.13
C GLN A 443 40.55 32.19 111.61
N LYS A 444 40.86 30.99 111.09
CA LYS A 444 40.18 29.74 111.48
C LYS A 444 40.21 29.48 112.99
N VAL A 445 41.39 29.63 113.61
CA VAL A 445 41.60 29.37 115.04
C VAL A 445 40.77 30.33 115.92
N LEU A 446 40.65 31.59 115.52
CA LEU A 446 39.86 32.61 116.23
C LEU A 446 38.34 32.30 116.17
N LEU A 447 37.87 31.78 115.04
CA LEU A 447 36.48 31.33 114.88
C LEU A 447 36.18 30.08 115.72
N GLU A 448 37.11 29.13 115.81
CA GLU A 448 36.93 27.91 116.61
C GLU A 448 36.79 28.21 118.11
N GLN A 449 37.57 29.16 118.65
CA GLN A 449 37.38 29.67 120.02
C GLN A 449 36.03 30.38 120.21
N THR A 450 35.60 31.18 119.23
CA THR A 450 34.32 31.91 119.27
C THR A 450 33.12 30.96 119.25
N ILE A 451 33.20 29.87 118.48
CA ILE A 451 32.17 28.82 118.41
C ILE A 451 32.07 28.05 119.74
N ALA A 452 33.21 27.75 120.39
CA ALA A 452 33.21 27.10 121.69
C ALA A 452 32.48 27.95 122.76
N SER A 453 32.75 29.26 122.80
CA SER A 453 32.06 30.20 123.70
C SER A 453 30.54 30.20 123.48
N ARG A 454 30.08 30.37 122.22
CA ARG A 454 28.64 30.40 121.91
C ARG A 454 27.92 29.06 122.11
N LYS A 455 28.64 27.94 122.15
CA LYS A 455 28.03 26.63 122.44
C LYS A 455 27.53 26.55 123.89
N ASN A 456 28.32 27.05 124.84
CA ASN A 456 27.96 27.09 126.26
C ASN A 456 26.72 27.98 126.50
N GLU A 457 26.62 29.11 125.80
CA GLU A 457 25.47 30.02 125.84
C GLU A 457 24.17 29.34 125.37
N ILE A 458 24.25 28.52 124.30
CA ILE A 458 23.11 27.76 123.78
C ILE A 458 22.61 26.70 124.78
N ASP A 459 23.52 26.03 125.48
CA ASP A 459 23.15 25.01 126.47
C ASP A 459 22.57 25.61 127.75
N ARG A 460 22.93 26.84 128.13
CA ARG A 460 22.21 27.65 129.14
C ARG A 460 20.78 27.95 128.70
N LEU A 461 20.59 28.52 127.51
CA LEU A 461 19.28 28.91 126.99
C LEU A 461 18.32 27.71 126.79
N ARG A 462 18.87 26.50 126.61
CA ARG A 462 18.09 25.25 126.58
C ARG A 462 17.48 24.90 127.93
N ALA A 463 18.16 25.17 129.05
CA ALA A 463 17.63 24.92 130.38
C ALA A 463 16.45 25.86 130.69
N GLU A 464 16.61 27.17 130.41
CA GLU A 464 15.56 28.18 130.58
C GLU A 464 14.30 27.84 129.75
N LYS A 465 14.49 27.41 128.49
CA LYS A 465 13.38 26.97 127.63
C LYS A 465 12.60 25.77 128.19
N GLN A 466 13.25 24.85 128.89
CA GLN A 466 12.62 23.61 129.34
C GLN A 466 11.58 23.86 130.45
N ASN A 467 11.79 24.88 131.30
CA ASN A 467 10.83 25.27 132.34
C ASN A 467 9.50 25.77 131.75
N HIS A 468 9.55 26.68 130.77
CA HIS A 468 8.35 27.23 130.13
C HIS A 468 7.51 26.20 129.34
N ILE A 469 8.06 25.02 129.02
CA ILE A 469 7.27 23.96 128.36
C ILE A 469 6.28 23.32 129.36
N MET A 470 6.69 23.09 130.62
CA MET A 470 5.80 22.51 131.64
C MET A 470 4.60 23.41 131.96
N GLU A 471 4.82 24.73 131.98
CA GLU A 471 3.75 25.73 132.23
C GLU A 471 2.70 25.75 131.11
N ILE A 472 3.11 25.47 129.86
CA ILE A 472 2.22 25.46 128.70
C ILE A 472 1.44 24.14 128.58
N GLU A 473 2.03 23.00 129.00
CA GLU A 473 1.39 21.69 128.86
C GLU A 473 0.20 21.49 129.82
N GLN A 474 0.20 22.15 131.00
CA GLN A 474 -0.97 22.17 131.89
C GLN A 474 -2.16 22.96 131.32
N GLY A 475 -1.93 23.94 130.45
CA GLY A 475 -3.01 24.73 129.82
C GLY A 475 -3.71 24.04 128.64
N ARG A 476 -3.13 22.97 128.10
CA ARG A 476 -3.56 22.39 126.81
C ARG A 476 -4.72 21.39 126.92
N THR A 477 -4.77 20.63 128.00
CA THR A 477 -5.74 19.54 128.21
C THR A 477 -7.19 20.03 128.30
N LEU A 478 -7.43 21.26 128.75
CA LEU A 478 -8.80 21.80 128.93
C LEU A 478 -9.51 22.18 127.62
N VAL A 479 -8.79 22.25 126.49
CA VAL A 479 -9.30 22.82 125.23
C VAL A 479 -9.58 21.75 124.17
N GLU A 480 -8.75 20.70 124.09
CA GLU A 480 -8.82 19.72 123.00
C GLU A 480 -10.02 18.74 123.13
N ASP A 481 -10.59 18.55 124.33
CA ASP A 481 -11.81 17.74 124.56
C ASP A 481 -13.10 18.40 124.03
N LYS A 482 -13.22 19.74 124.09
CA LYS A 482 -14.46 20.44 123.74
C LYS A 482 -14.71 20.56 122.22
N ALA A 483 -13.65 20.45 121.42
CA ALA A 483 -13.75 20.62 119.96
C ALA A 483 -14.23 19.37 119.21
N ARG A 484 -14.06 18.17 119.77
CA ARG A 484 -14.31 16.90 119.05
C ARG A 484 -15.76 16.42 119.02
N VAL A 485 -16.61 16.87 119.96
CA VAL A 485 -18.00 16.41 120.07
C VAL A 485 -18.94 17.10 119.06
N LEU A 486 -18.54 18.25 118.51
CA LEU A 486 -19.40 19.08 117.66
C LEU A 486 -19.29 18.74 116.17
N ALA A 487 -18.08 18.58 115.64
CA ALA A 487 -17.84 18.40 114.19
C ALA A 487 -18.46 17.11 113.61
N ASP A 488 -18.55 16.04 114.40
CA ASP A 488 -18.99 14.71 113.93
C ASP A 488 -20.53 14.55 113.88
N ARG A 489 -21.27 15.59 114.30
CA ARG A 489 -22.75 15.60 114.32
C ARG A 489 -23.36 16.43 113.18
N GLU A 490 -22.57 17.29 112.54
CA GLU A 490 -23.03 18.33 111.62
C GLU A 490 -23.24 17.81 110.18
N THR A 491 -22.37 16.91 109.72
CA THR A 491 -22.45 16.23 108.41
C THR A 491 -23.57 15.17 108.29
N LYS A 492 -24.34 14.92 109.35
CA LYS A 492 -25.46 13.95 109.36
C LYS A 492 -26.86 14.57 109.41
N LEU A 493 -26.97 15.89 109.35
CA LEU A 493 -28.27 16.59 109.42
C LEU A 493 -28.56 17.52 108.23
N GLN A 494 -27.62 17.78 107.34
CA GLN A 494 -27.85 18.63 106.15
C GLN A 494 -28.48 17.91 104.93
N GLU A 495 -28.85 16.62 105.07
CA GLU A 495 -29.77 15.93 104.14
C GLU A 495 -31.26 16.05 104.56
N LEU A 496 -31.58 16.76 105.66
CA LEU A 496 -32.95 17.01 106.10
C LEU A 496 -33.20 18.51 106.37
N SER A 497 -34.15 19.08 105.61
CA SER A 497 -34.54 20.51 105.58
C SER A 497 -33.39 21.47 105.22
N ALA A 498 -33.43 22.23 104.12
CA ALA A 498 -34.46 23.16 103.64
C ALA A 498 -34.70 24.36 104.58
N SER A 499 -34.77 25.55 103.97
CA SER A 499 -35.16 26.86 104.55
C SER A 499 -34.10 27.72 105.28
N LEU A 500 -33.91 28.90 104.66
CA LEU A 500 -33.73 30.24 105.26
C LEU A 500 -32.41 30.67 105.97
N VAL A 501 -31.79 31.69 105.34
CA VAL A 501 -31.40 33.00 105.94
C VAL A 501 -30.01 33.18 106.58
N GLN A 502 -29.54 34.44 106.44
CA GLN A 502 -28.30 35.09 106.91
C GLN A 502 -28.30 35.31 108.46
N PRO A 503 -27.25 35.87 109.14
CA PRO A 503 -26.08 36.61 108.64
C PRO A 503 -24.71 36.27 109.31
N GLN A 504 -23.74 37.18 109.18
CA GLN A 504 -22.41 37.23 109.84
C GLN A 504 -22.52 37.57 111.37
N PRO A 505 -21.43 37.69 112.20
CA PRO A 505 -19.98 37.72 111.88
C PRO A 505 -18.97 37.05 112.86
N HIS A 506 -17.68 37.15 112.47
CA HIS A 506 -16.44 37.23 113.30
C HIS A 506 -15.77 36.01 114.00
N GLN A 507 -14.60 35.66 113.42
CA GLN A 507 -13.27 35.47 114.06
C GLN A 507 -12.80 34.15 114.73
N GLN A 508 -11.55 33.77 114.37
CA GLN A 508 -10.60 32.81 115.01
C GLN A 508 -11.03 31.31 114.97
N VAL A 509 -10.17 30.28 114.93
CA VAL A 509 -8.81 30.03 115.49
C VAL A 509 -7.90 29.21 114.51
N GLN A 510 -6.62 29.04 114.87
CA GLN A 510 -5.46 28.48 114.15
C GLN A 510 -5.46 26.97 113.79
N GLY A 511 -4.59 26.59 112.83
CA GLY A 511 -3.86 25.30 112.79
C GLY A 511 -4.24 24.35 111.64
N ARG A 512 -3.34 23.53 111.07
CA ARG A 512 -1.89 23.29 111.26
C ARG A 512 -1.27 22.83 109.92
N PHE A 513 0.06 22.70 109.88
CA PHE A 513 0.89 21.99 108.88
C PHE A 513 1.04 22.70 107.50
N ASP A 514 2.17 22.56 106.77
CA ASP A 514 3.32 21.68 107.00
C ASP A 514 4.72 22.28 106.73
N LYS A 515 5.75 21.46 107.05
CA LYS A 515 7.21 21.59 106.89
C LYS A 515 7.64 21.98 105.46
N ILE A 516 8.76 22.66 105.17
CA ILE A 516 10.17 22.59 105.63
C ILE A 516 10.96 21.34 105.15
N LYS A 517 11.75 21.47 104.05
CA LYS A 517 13.20 21.12 103.91
C LYS A 517 13.68 21.36 102.44
N LYS A 518 14.83 22.02 102.18
CA LYS A 518 16.24 21.55 102.07
C LYS A 518 16.50 20.57 100.90
N LEU A 519 17.65 20.51 100.19
CA LEU A 519 18.90 21.32 100.04
C LEU A 519 19.79 20.69 98.91
N LEU A 520 20.70 21.46 98.27
CA LEU A 520 21.86 20.98 97.44
C LEU A 520 21.49 20.18 96.15
N THR A 521 22.27 19.95 95.07
CA THR A 521 23.68 20.19 94.57
C THR A 521 23.66 20.05 93.01
N GLU A 522 24.65 20.29 92.11
CA GLU A 522 26.02 20.90 92.01
C GLU A 522 26.41 21.11 90.50
N LYS A 523 27.61 21.67 90.21
CA LYS A 523 28.43 21.61 88.95
C LYS A 523 28.04 22.46 87.71
N GLN A 524 28.99 22.56 86.75
CA GLN A 524 29.27 23.77 85.94
C GLN A 524 29.10 23.62 84.39
N PRO A 525 28.75 24.72 83.66
CA PRO A 525 28.75 24.84 82.19
C PRO A 525 29.76 25.88 81.61
N PRO A 526 30.11 25.79 80.30
CA PRO A 526 30.65 26.96 79.56
C PRO A 526 30.20 27.12 78.08
N GLN A 527 30.44 28.34 77.53
CA GLN A 527 30.56 28.72 76.08
C GLN A 527 29.31 28.73 75.15
N GLN A 528 29.16 29.59 74.10
CA GLN A 528 29.60 30.97 73.66
C GLN A 528 29.08 31.15 72.17
N VAL A 529 28.92 32.29 71.46
CA VAL A 529 28.94 33.78 71.60
C VAL A 529 28.15 34.46 70.41
N GLN A 530 27.63 35.70 70.60
CA GLN A 530 27.42 36.77 69.55
C GLN A 530 26.42 36.48 68.37
N GLN A 531 25.90 37.39 67.51
CA GLN A 531 25.85 38.87 67.38
C GLN A 531 24.66 39.31 66.44
N PRO A 532 24.22 40.60 66.43
CA PRO A 532 23.32 41.24 65.42
C PRO A 532 24.00 42.47 64.70
N PRO A 533 23.34 43.38 63.93
CA PRO A 533 22.17 43.37 62.99
C PRO A 533 22.41 44.16 61.65
N THR A 534 21.31 44.46 60.89
CA THR A 534 21.05 45.65 60.01
C THR A 534 21.25 45.59 58.47
N GLN A 535 20.91 46.68 57.75
CA GLN A 535 20.44 46.75 56.34
C GLN A 535 21.37 47.59 55.38
N PRO A 536 20.90 48.34 54.33
CA PRO A 536 20.79 47.90 52.91
C PRO A 536 21.52 48.82 51.86
N ILE A 537 21.22 48.62 50.55
CA ILE A 537 21.30 49.57 49.38
C ILE A 537 22.41 49.34 48.30
N GLN A 538 22.02 49.63 47.04
CA GLN A 538 22.79 50.02 45.82
C GLN A 538 23.13 49.01 44.70
N GLN A 539 23.61 49.56 43.57
CA GLN A 539 23.26 49.17 42.18
C GLN A 539 24.46 48.71 41.32
N GLN A 540 24.23 47.77 40.38
CA GLN A 540 24.95 47.58 39.09
C GLN A 540 26.48 47.30 39.14
N PRO A 541 27.18 46.94 38.02
CA PRO A 541 26.77 46.80 36.61
C PRO A 541 27.05 45.40 35.98
N GLN A 542 26.93 45.29 34.64
CA GLN A 542 27.37 44.13 33.84
C GLN A 542 28.91 44.06 33.70
N PRO A 543 29.44 42.88 33.30
CA PRO A 543 30.23 42.86 32.06
C PRO A 543 30.04 41.65 31.12
N VAL A 544 30.06 41.95 29.82
CA VAL A 544 30.62 41.23 28.64
C VAL A 544 30.81 39.69 28.68
N PRO A 545 30.26 38.93 27.70
CA PRO A 545 30.59 37.51 27.51
C PRO A 545 31.94 37.30 26.79
N GLN A 546 32.72 36.29 27.22
CA GLN A 546 33.93 35.82 26.52
C GLN A 546 33.63 34.62 25.60
N PRO A 547 34.39 34.43 24.50
CA PRO A 547 34.14 33.37 23.52
C PRO A 547 34.63 31.98 23.96
N ILE A 548 33.88 30.95 23.55
CA ILE A 548 34.23 29.53 23.75
C ILE A 548 35.37 29.14 22.78
N PRO A 549 36.43 28.44 23.22
CA PRO A 549 37.47 27.93 22.33
C PRO A 549 36.93 26.79 21.45
N GLN A 550 37.12 26.90 20.13
CA GLN A 550 36.79 25.83 19.19
C GLN A 550 37.80 24.68 19.31
N GLN A 551 37.33 23.46 19.56
CA GLN A 551 38.17 22.26 19.46
C GLN A 551 38.41 21.92 17.98
N GLN A 552 39.68 21.79 17.60
CA GLN A 552 40.08 21.33 16.28
C GLN A 552 39.92 19.81 16.18
N PHE A 553 38.99 19.34 15.34
CA PHE A 553 38.99 17.95 14.89
C PHE A 553 39.99 17.77 13.76
N GLN A 554 41.03 16.95 13.99
CA GLN A 554 41.89 16.44 12.90
C GLN A 554 41.19 15.29 12.18
N PRO A 555 40.98 15.36 10.85
CA PRO A 555 40.64 14.19 10.06
C PRO A 555 41.90 13.38 9.72
N GLN A 556 41.90 12.08 10.01
CA GLN A 556 42.94 11.18 9.52
C GLN A 556 42.80 10.97 7.99
N PRO A 557 43.91 10.90 7.23
CA PRO A 557 43.85 10.64 5.80
C PRO A 557 43.60 9.15 5.50
N VAL A 558 42.38 8.82 5.05
CA VAL A 558 42.10 7.49 4.49
C VAL A 558 42.72 7.41 3.10
N GLN A 559 43.76 6.60 2.93
CA GLN A 559 44.33 6.30 1.63
C GLN A 559 43.38 5.41 0.82
N GLN A 560 42.79 5.95 -0.25
CA GLN A 560 42.18 5.13 -1.31
C GLN A 560 43.20 4.95 -2.44
N GLN A 561 43.57 3.71 -2.71
CA GLN A 561 44.48 3.37 -3.80
C GLN A 561 43.73 3.45 -5.15
N PHE A 562 44.23 4.28 -6.06
CA PHE A 562 43.80 4.25 -7.46
C PHE A 562 44.45 3.07 -8.18
N THR A 563 43.73 1.97 -8.37
CA THR A 563 44.09 0.96 -9.38
C THR A 563 43.58 1.40 -10.74
N GLN A 564 44.46 1.99 -11.56
CA GLN A 564 44.19 2.17 -12.98
C GLN A 564 44.28 0.79 -13.66
N GLN A 565 43.17 0.29 -14.20
CA GLN A 565 43.22 -0.78 -15.21
C GLN A 565 43.17 -0.16 -16.60
N ALA A 566 44.06 -0.62 -17.49
CA ALA A 566 44.18 -0.09 -18.84
C ALA A 566 43.08 -0.63 -19.76
N MET A 567 42.59 0.22 -20.67
CA MET A 567 41.64 -0.21 -21.70
C MET A 567 42.36 -1.05 -22.77
N PRO A 568 41.83 -2.22 -23.16
CA PRO A 568 42.15 -2.81 -24.46
C PRO A 568 41.36 -2.08 -25.56
N GLN A 569 42.05 -1.36 -26.45
CA GLN A 569 41.46 -0.94 -27.73
C GLN A 569 41.50 -2.13 -28.70
N THR A 570 40.36 -2.59 -29.21
CA THR A 570 40.33 -3.59 -30.30
C THR A 570 39.03 -3.50 -31.12
N ALA A 571 39.14 -3.80 -32.42
CA ALA A 571 38.07 -4.04 -33.40
C ALA A 571 37.07 -2.89 -33.68
N MET A 572 37.21 -2.27 -34.86
CA MET A 572 36.07 -1.74 -35.62
C MET A 572 35.42 -2.84 -36.46
N LEU A 573 34.29 -2.52 -37.10
CA LEU A 573 33.61 -3.30 -38.15
C LEU A 573 32.98 -4.64 -37.70
N GLU A 574 31.76 -4.53 -37.15
CA GLU A 574 30.54 -4.95 -37.86
C GLU A 574 29.33 -4.23 -37.23
N GLU A 575 28.56 -3.46 -38.01
CA GLU A 575 27.25 -2.93 -37.55
C GLU A 575 26.17 -4.01 -37.75
N VAL A 576 26.25 -5.06 -36.93
CA VAL A 576 25.21 -6.11 -36.87
C VAL A 576 23.88 -5.45 -36.51
N SER A 577 22.90 -5.54 -37.41
CA SER A 577 21.58 -4.90 -37.29
C SER A 577 20.63 -5.56 -36.28
N ASP A 578 21.13 -6.53 -35.53
CA ASP A 578 20.35 -7.46 -34.72
C ASP A 578 20.21 -6.94 -33.27
N PHE A 579 19.26 -6.01 -33.09
CA PHE A 579 18.94 -5.45 -31.78
C PHE A 579 18.54 -6.53 -30.76
N ASP A 580 17.89 -7.60 -31.19
CA ASP A 580 17.44 -8.68 -30.30
C ASP A 580 18.65 -9.45 -29.73
N SER A 581 19.72 -9.63 -30.51
CA SER A 581 21.00 -10.18 -30.04
C SER A 581 21.68 -9.28 -28.99
N LEU A 582 21.70 -7.96 -29.19
CA LEU A 582 22.23 -7.01 -28.21
C LEU A 582 21.41 -6.99 -26.91
N LEU A 583 20.07 -6.98 -27.01
CA LEU A 583 19.17 -7.00 -25.87
C LEU A 583 19.26 -8.32 -25.09
N SER A 584 19.34 -9.46 -25.78
CA SER A 584 19.55 -10.78 -25.17
C SER A 584 20.92 -10.89 -24.48
N THR A 585 21.96 -10.28 -25.05
CA THR A 585 23.29 -10.27 -24.42
C THR A 585 23.28 -9.41 -23.15
N ALA A 586 22.60 -8.25 -23.17
CA ALA A 586 22.43 -7.42 -21.98
C ALA A 586 21.67 -8.15 -20.85
N ASP A 587 20.56 -8.83 -21.16
CA ASP A 587 19.82 -9.69 -20.22
C ASP A 587 20.71 -10.77 -19.58
N SER A 588 21.52 -11.46 -20.39
CA SER A 588 22.48 -12.46 -19.91
C SER A 588 23.56 -11.87 -18.98
N LEU A 589 24.04 -10.65 -19.26
CA LEU A 589 24.98 -9.92 -18.40
C LEU A 589 24.33 -9.48 -17.07
N ILE A 590 23.05 -9.06 -17.07
CA ILE A 590 22.30 -8.78 -15.84
C ILE A 590 22.15 -10.05 -14.99
N LYS A 591 21.74 -11.16 -15.61
CA LYS A 591 21.55 -12.46 -14.94
C LYS A 591 22.85 -13.07 -14.39
N SER A 592 24.00 -12.67 -14.90
CA SER A 592 25.33 -13.05 -14.40
C SER A 592 25.97 -12.01 -13.47
N GLY A 593 25.26 -10.93 -13.11
CA GLY A 593 25.73 -9.89 -12.19
C GLY A 593 26.75 -8.90 -12.79
N ARG A 594 26.99 -8.94 -14.10
CA ARG A 594 27.97 -8.11 -14.82
C ARG A 594 27.36 -6.76 -15.22
N PHE A 595 26.90 -6.01 -14.21
CA PHE A 595 26.04 -4.84 -14.40
C PHE A 595 26.69 -3.67 -15.16
N ASP A 596 27.99 -3.47 -15.05
CA ASP A 596 28.69 -2.39 -15.77
C ASP A 596 28.75 -2.67 -17.28
N GLU A 597 29.07 -3.90 -17.65
CA GLU A 597 29.04 -4.37 -19.05
C GLU A 597 27.62 -4.33 -19.62
N ALA A 598 26.61 -4.73 -18.82
CA ALA A 598 25.21 -4.61 -19.21
C ALA A 598 24.81 -3.14 -19.45
N ASN A 599 25.24 -2.21 -18.58
CA ASN A 599 25.00 -0.77 -18.76
C ASN A 599 25.70 -0.20 -20.01
N GLU A 600 26.93 -0.63 -20.31
CA GLU A 600 27.62 -0.23 -21.55
C GLU A 600 26.89 -0.75 -22.79
N LEU A 601 26.49 -2.02 -22.79
CA LEU A 601 25.79 -2.66 -23.90
C LEU A 601 24.41 -2.01 -24.13
N ILE A 602 23.66 -1.74 -23.07
CA ILE A 602 22.42 -0.92 -23.12
C ILE A 602 22.69 0.48 -23.69
N THR A 603 23.76 1.15 -23.27
CA THR A 603 24.12 2.50 -23.75
C THR A 603 24.52 2.49 -25.22
N ARG A 604 25.21 1.44 -25.69
CA ARG A 604 25.52 1.21 -27.11
C ARG A 604 24.23 1.00 -27.90
N THR A 605 23.33 0.15 -27.43
CA THR A 605 22.05 -0.14 -28.08
C THR A 605 21.14 1.10 -28.13
N GLU A 606 21.11 1.93 -27.09
CA GLU A 606 20.42 3.23 -27.12
C GLU A 606 20.92 4.14 -28.24
N ARG A 607 22.25 4.28 -28.40
CA ARG A 607 22.85 5.09 -29.49
C ARG A 607 22.47 4.56 -30.87
N ILE A 608 22.51 3.24 -31.07
CA ILE A 608 22.15 2.63 -32.36
C ILE A 608 20.63 2.75 -32.60
N SER A 609 19.79 2.70 -31.56
CA SER A 609 18.33 2.79 -31.69
C SER A 609 17.84 4.11 -32.31
N VAL A 610 18.63 5.19 -32.21
CA VAL A 610 18.33 6.48 -32.85
C VAL A 610 18.31 6.36 -34.39
N LYS A 611 19.07 5.42 -34.96
CA LYS A 611 19.13 5.12 -36.41
C LYS A 611 17.92 4.32 -36.95
N ILE A 612 17.00 3.81 -36.10
CA ILE A 612 15.90 2.94 -36.57
C ILE A 612 14.79 3.77 -37.22
N ASP A 613 14.75 3.89 -38.54
CA ASP A 613 13.74 4.70 -39.24
C ASP A 613 12.28 4.27 -38.93
N ASN A 614 12.02 2.97 -38.76
CA ASN A 614 10.71 2.48 -38.35
C ASN A 614 10.37 2.88 -36.90
N ALA A 615 9.40 3.78 -36.74
CA ALA A 615 8.97 4.30 -35.45
C ALA A 615 8.47 3.23 -34.46
N ASP A 616 7.87 2.13 -34.93
CA ASP A 616 7.34 1.08 -34.05
C ASP A 616 8.41 0.07 -33.62
N GLU A 617 9.41 -0.21 -34.46
CA GLU A 617 10.63 -0.91 -34.04
C GLU A 617 11.44 -0.07 -33.06
N ARG A 618 11.61 1.24 -33.34
CA ARG A 618 12.24 2.20 -32.42
C ARG A 618 11.54 2.22 -31.06
N ARG A 619 10.20 2.12 -31.03
CA ARG A 619 9.41 1.97 -29.79
C ARG A 619 9.69 0.64 -29.08
N LYS A 620 9.65 -0.50 -29.78
CA LYS A 620 9.95 -1.83 -29.18
C LYS A 620 11.31 -1.85 -28.49
N VAL A 621 12.36 -1.41 -29.19
CA VAL A 621 13.73 -1.32 -28.67
C VAL A 621 13.79 -0.40 -27.45
N ASN A 622 13.13 0.76 -27.49
CA ASN A 622 13.06 1.67 -26.33
C ASN A 622 12.30 1.08 -25.13
N TYR A 623 11.30 0.23 -25.33
CA TYR A 623 10.64 -0.48 -24.22
C TYR A 623 11.57 -1.54 -23.60
N ALA A 624 12.25 -2.35 -24.41
CA ALA A 624 13.21 -3.35 -23.92
C ALA A 624 14.37 -2.70 -23.15
N LEU A 625 14.91 -1.58 -23.64
CA LEU A 625 15.97 -0.83 -22.94
C LEU A 625 15.51 -0.24 -21.61
N ARG A 626 14.24 0.17 -21.49
CA ARG A 626 13.66 0.59 -20.19
C ARG A 626 13.47 -0.58 -19.23
N GLN A 627 13.10 -1.75 -19.74
CA GLN A 627 12.99 -2.98 -18.94
C GLN A 627 14.37 -3.38 -18.39
N LEU A 628 15.38 -3.52 -19.23
CA LEU A 628 16.75 -3.86 -18.82
C LEU A 628 17.33 -2.86 -17.80
N LYS A 629 17.10 -1.55 -17.99
CA LYS A 629 17.49 -0.51 -17.01
C LYS A 629 16.71 -0.57 -15.68
N THR A 630 15.56 -1.22 -15.67
CA THR A 630 14.78 -1.48 -14.45
C THR A 630 15.27 -2.75 -13.77
N GLU A 631 15.59 -3.80 -14.54
CA GLU A 631 16.16 -5.06 -14.06
C GLU A 631 17.54 -4.87 -13.43
N ILE A 632 18.43 -4.04 -14.02
CA ILE A 632 19.69 -3.64 -13.38
C ILE A 632 19.44 -3.00 -12.01
N LYS A 633 18.49 -2.07 -11.91
CA LYS A 633 18.18 -1.41 -10.63
C LYS A 633 17.55 -2.36 -9.60
N LEU A 634 16.78 -3.35 -10.05
CA LEU A 634 16.19 -4.37 -9.18
C LEU A 634 17.20 -5.44 -8.74
N ALA A 635 18.26 -5.67 -9.52
CA ALA A 635 19.36 -6.57 -9.18
C ALA A 635 20.49 -5.88 -8.35
N GLN A 636 20.48 -4.55 -8.28
CA GLN A 636 21.35 -3.72 -7.43
C GLN A 636 20.74 -3.40 -6.05
N LEU A 637 19.52 -3.90 -5.74
CA LEU A 637 18.74 -3.65 -4.52
C LEU A 637 18.51 -4.92 -3.69
#